data_AF-A0A3A6DGW2-F1
#
_entry.id   AF-A0A3A6DGW2-F1
#
_cell.length_a   1.000
_cell.length_b   1.000
_cell.length_c   1.000
_cell.angle_alpha   90.00
_cell.angle_beta   90.00
_cell.angle_gamma   90.00
#
_symmetry.space_group_name_H-M   'P 1'
#
loop_
_entity.id
_entity.type
_entity.pdbx_description
1 polymer ?
#
loop_
_entity_poly.entity_id
_entity_poly.type
_entity_poly.pdbx_seq_one_letter_code
_entity_poly.pdbx_strand_id
1 'polypeptide(L)'
;MEQNPNEETVDANASPKQPEAKDTRETTDDTITQDSIEMEQTADADSYAAERPEEEIPAVTDNGMPEAAESTPTEHESSSDEVVKADTQAVMPTETDKETADAKASVETHTLSEYASITENDAEKEAREAAEPSSENETVEVAAVEAEGMAADQVAADKEALETDVTDAACPIEDTAGDTYDQLTSSDTKDSMEEAVPPVDMNAENDGEDLPSDTAEKTKKKKNKPKLSRGRKIVNGIIIAFLAIALLGSSTGAYLLYHIAHKADPDGMVEQMRSDEPSVFYASDGKTIIGELGEESRENITYEQVPQSTIDAFLAIEDSRFYSHNGFDLPRFISSAINNLKSGDLSQGGSTLTMQTVDNFIMKPVEDKMQMEGRYFSTKEKIERKIQEIYLSMCLDSELSKEDIMTRYLNQINFGQHTRGIQKGAEYYFGKNVEDLNLSESAFLAGVINAPNNNNPYNGILDGENYYKQAMKRRDETLYQMLNHGYITETEYKLAKATKLAFQIAGEPDSTKTDPYKDYVRAAADEIIQKYGVDPATTPMKVYTALDIHAQKSANKVSSGEIVGLTDNKYYQIGFTVLNNRNGEIVAVSAGRTDIKSADGQVHFRFREPHQPGSSIKPIFDYAPSFDKIGYCTSRVFVDKAISFGNWNVINATGGYYGKVSMERAIAQSLNTPAVSTFDDLLNRAGYDEMISYAKKMGFDPDVAKNMDIQYSIGASGMMASPTEMAAAYAALANGGTYNEPHLVRKIVYKNEDKTIKAKVATHQPLSPQAAYMTSDLLYRAIFGKDNGWNLMSRLGFGAYPVYGKTGTSDWADDAWKYGGPMKDEWMINYTSEYTIATWSGFDSGIEGKPTYISDEILNANIPGWINKYMLDSIATGNEHMISSPGGISSYGGGMIKSEWLSSAKKNNPLTIANSKTNNKALKSAVSSAKGMKASDYTAETYSKLQAAIAAAEKILKDDLAPQEDIDKAKADLQSAMDHLVSSANKGSLNAALSKAAGIDTSLYTPESISALQAAVNSAKAVNENKKATQAQIDAQTAAVNNAINTLVQKPVISRDALNEAINKGNAINRNSYTAESIVQFENILNDAKAVYSDANATQAQIDDQTAKINSALTEVLKPAQ
;
A
#
# COMPACT_ATOMS: atom_id res chain seq x y z
N MET A 1 9.73 39.70 -50.84
CA MET A 1 8.91 38.67 -51.50
C MET A 1 8.10 38.02 -50.39
N GLU A 2 6.92 38.52 -50.01
CA GLU A 2 5.68 38.69 -50.81
C GLU A 2 5.02 37.34 -51.12
N GLN A 3 3.71 37.14 -50.92
CA GLN A 3 2.64 38.06 -50.49
C GLN A 3 1.49 37.29 -49.79
N ASN A 4 0.71 38.01 -48.99
CA ASN A 4 -0.68 37.70 -48.59
C ASN A 4 -1.58 38.77 -49.30
N PRO A 5 -2.93 38.70 -49.39
CA PRO A 5 -3.88 37.78 -48.74
C PRO A 5 -5.01 37.26 -49.67
N ASN A 6 -6.05 36.63 -49.09
CA ASN A 6 -7.43 37.15 -49.21
C ASN A 6 -8.40 36.44 -48.25
N GLU A 7 -9.38 37.20 -47.74
CA GLU A 7 -10.59 36.72 -47.07
C GLU A 7 -11.77 36.73 -48.06
N GLU A 8 -12.80 35.94 -47.80
CA GLU A 8 -14.17 36.27 -48.25
C GLU A 8 -15.19 35.70 -47.25
N THR A 9 -16.20 36.48 -46.87
CA THR A 9 -17.20 36.12 -45.85
C THR A 9 -18.62 36.35 -46.35
N VAL A 10 -19.49 35.34 -46.19
CA VAL A 10 -20.94 35.46 -46.41
C VAL A 10 -21.69 34.56 -45.43
N ASP A 11 -22.77 35.06 -44.83
CA ASP A 11 -23.67 34.35 -43.92
C ASP A 11 -25.13 34.45 -44.44
N ALA A 12 -25.89 33.34 -44.40
CA ALA A 12 -27.36 33.32 -44.51
C ALA A 12 -27.99 31.93 -44.23
N ASN A 13 -29.06 31.94 -43.42
CA ASN A 13 -29.96 30.81 -43.11
C ASN A 13 -30.68 30.18 -44.33
N ALA A 14 -30.93 28.85 -44.29
CA ALA A 14 -32.29 28.24 -44.32
C ALA A 14 -32.29 26.69 -44.39
N SER A 15 -33.29 26.04 -43.77
CA SER A 15 -33.54 24.58 -43.82
C SER A 15 -34.51 24.15 -44.93
N PRO A 16 -34.56 22.85 -45.26
CA PRO A 16 -35.85 22.17 -45.47
C PRO A 16 -36.04 20.87 -44.66
N LYS A 17 -37.26 20.32 -44.70
CA LYS A 17 -37.87 19.39 -43.71
C LYS A 17 -37.69 17.87 -43.96
N GLN A 18 -38.14 17.10 -42.96
CA GLN A 18 -38.39 15.63 -42.92
C GLN A 18 -39.41 15.13 -43.97
N PRO A 19 -39.69 13.80 -43.97
CA PRO A 19 -41.07 13.37 -43.65
C PRO A 19 -41.25 12.33 -42.52
N GLU A 20 -42.51 12.11 -42.15
CA GLU A 20 -43.12 11.16 -41.18
C GLU A 20 -43.54 9.81 -41.85
N ALA A 21 -43.97 8.71 -41.21
CA ALA A 21 -43.86 8.09 -39.85
C ALA A 21 -44.48 6.64 -39.98
N LYS A 22 -45.05 5.86 -39.03
CA LYS A 22 -45.39 5.99 -37.60
C LYS A 22 -45.70 4.59 -36.94
N ASP A 23 -45.51 4.49 -35.63
CA ASP A 23 -46.23 3.70 -34.58
C ASP A 23 -47.30 2.63 -34.93
N THR A 24 -47.19 1.42 -34.34
CA THR A 24 -48.32 0.73 -33.63
C THR A 24 -47.84 -0.46 -32.76
N ARG A 25 -48.67 -0.84 -31.76
CA ARG A 25 -48.56 -2.07 -30.91
C ARG A 25 -49.55 -3.14 -31.39
N GLU A 26 -49.34 -4.43 -31.09
CA GLU A 26 -50.07 -5.18 -30.03
C GLU A 26 -49.86 -6.72 -30.07
N THR A 27 -50.31 -7.36 -28.99
CA THR A 27 -50.30 -8.77 -28.58
C THR A 27 -50.83 -9.83 -29.56
N THR A 28 -50.38 -11.08 -29.44
CA THR A 28 -51.28 -12.24 -29.17
C THR A 28 -50.51 -13.45 -28.60
N ASP A 29 -51.24 -14.51 -28.22
CA ASP A 29 -50.84 -15.58 -27.30
C ASP A 29 -50.88 -16.99 -27.97
N ASP A 30 -50.81 -18.04 -27.13
CA ASP A 30 -51.37 -19.39 -27.32
C ASP A 30 -50.63 -20.49 -28.14
N THR A 31 -50.01 -21.38 -27.35
CA THR A 31 -50.20 -22.86 -27.34
C THR A 31 -49.52 -23.83 -28.33
N ILE A 32 -48.77 -24.77 -27.71
CA ILE A 32 -48.92 -26.25 -27.78
C ILE A 32 -49.01 -26.91 -29.17
N THR A 33 -47.97 -27.69 -29.50
CA THR A 33 -48.12 -29.16 -29.62
C THR A 33 -46.80 -29.87 -29.37
N GLN A 34 -46.85 -31.04 -28.72
CA GLN A 34 -45.84 -32.08 -28.87
C GLN A 34 -46.14 -32.84 -30.16
N ASP A 35 -45.11 -33.38 -30.82
CA ASP A 35 -45.23 -34.74 -31.33
C ASP A 35 -43.87 -35.42 -31.39
N SER A 36 -43.87 -36.74 -31.24
CA SER A 36 -42.66 -37.56 -31.05
C SER A 36 -42.49 -38.58 -32.16
N ILE A 37 -41.27 -38.73 -32.68
CA ILE A 37 -40.88 -39.87 -33.52
C ILE A 37 -39.57 -40.45 -32.96
N GLU A 38 -39.58 -41.77 -32.74
CA GLU A 38 -38.42 -42.54 -32.30
C GLU A 38 -37.56 -43.01 -33.48
N MET A 39 -36.31 -43.40 -33.16
CA MET A 39 -35.49 -44.45 -33.79
C MET A 39 -35.63 -44.74 -35.30
N GLU A 40 -34.50 -44.68 -36.00
CA GLU A 40 -33.95 -45.92 -36.57
C GLU A 40 -32.41 -45.91 -36.61
N GLN A 41 -31.79 -47.08 -36.77
CA GLN A 41 -30.34 -47.30 -36.82
C GLN A 41 -29.91 -47.78 -38.21
N THR A 42 -28.73 -47.34 -38.67
CA THR A 42 -27.77 -48.08 -39.54
C THR A 42 -26.52 -47.17 -39.67
N ALA A 43 -25.26 -47.56 -39.44
CA ALA A 43 -24.50 -48.82 -39.45
C ALA A 43 -23.86 -49.18 -40.80
N ASP A 44 -22.57 -48.84 -40.92
CA ASP A 44 -21.46 -49.46 -41.69
C ASP A 44 -20.15 -48.93 -41.03
N ALA A 45 -19.19 -49.73 -40.53
CA ALA A 45 -18.23 -50.64 -41.19
C ALA A 45 -17.00 -49.90 -41.79
N ASP A 46 -15.73 -50.36 -41.76
CA ASP A 46 -15.02 -51.50 -41.11
C ASP A 46 -13.47 -51.30 -41.30
N SER A 47 -12.48 -51.93 -40.62
CA SER A 47 -12.34 -52.60 -39.30
C SER A 47 -10.86 -53.08 -39.05
N TYR A 48 -10.53 -53.49 -37.81
CA TYR A 48 -9.34 -54.28 -37.37
C TYR A 48 -7.92 -53.64 -37.44
N ALA A 49 -6.88 -54.10 -36.70
CA ALA A 49 -6.70 -55.29 -35.83
C ALA A 49 -5.89 -54.96 -34.54
N ALA A 50 -6.21 -55.48 -33.35
CA ALA A 50 -5.63 -56.68 -32.65
C ALA A 50 -4.29 -56.40 -31.87
N GLU A 51 -3.90 -57.08 -30.77
CA GLU A 51 -4.37 -58.34 -30.13
C GLU A 51 -4.04 -58.44 -28.59
N ARG A 52 -4.40 -59.56 -27.90
CA ARG A 52 -4.12 -59.90 -26.46
C ARG A 52 -2.92 -60.89 -26.30
N PRO A 53 -2.34 -61.19 -25.09
CA PRO A 53 -2.88 -62.07 -23.98
C PRO A 53 -2.81 -61.37 -22.58
N GLU A 54 -3.37 -61.81 -21.43
CA GLU A 54 -3.70 -63.10 -20.75
C GLU A 54 -2.66 -63.65 -19.72
N GLU A 55 -3.13 -64.43 -18.74
CA GLU A 55 -2.49 -64.73 -17.42
C GLU A 55 -1.69 -66.06 -17.38
N GLU A 56 -0.72 -66.20 -16.45
CA GLU A 56 -0.67 -67.28 -15.41
C GLU A 56 0.59 -67.22 -14.48
N ILE A 57 0.71 -68.18 -13.55
CA ILE A 57 1.57 -68.26 -12.33
C ILE A 57 2.59 -69.46 -12.45
N PRO A 58 3.31 -70.03 -11.43
CA PRO A 58 3.68 -69.67 -10.04
C PRO A 58 5.19 -69.90 -9.66
N ALA A 59 5.61 -69.57 -8.42
CA ALA A 59 6.70 -70.26 -7.65
C ALA A 59 6.75 -69.83 -6.15
N VAL A 60 7.30 -70.67 -5.25
CA VAL A 60 7.37 -70.45 -3.78
C VAL A 60 8.64 -71.02 -3.12
N THR A 61 9.30 -70.23 -2.24
CA THR A 61 10.12 -70.61 -1.05
C THR A 61 10.27 -69.32 -0.21
N ASP A 62 9.83 -69.16 1.05
CA ASP A 62 9.97 -69.94 2.30
C ASP A 62 11.32 -69.77 3.04
N ASN A 63 11.29 -69.11 4.22
CA ASN A 63 11.93 -69.54 5.49
C ASN A 63 11.73 -68.51 6.63
N GLY A 64 11.44 -68.97 7.86
CA GLY A 64 11.90 -68.33 9.11
C GLY A 64 10.94 -67.45 9.93
N MET A 65 10.14 -68.08 10.81
CA MET A 65 9.43 -67.46 11.96
C MET A 65 10.32 -67.51 13.24
N PRO A 66 9.95 -67.13 14.50
CA PRO A 66 8.63 -67.31 15.16
C PRO A 66 8.09 -66.19 16.11
N GLU A 67 6.75 -66.17 16.26
CA GLU A 67 5.93 -66.19 17.52
C GLU A 67 6.12 -65.10 18.63
N ALA A 68 5.17 -64.86 19.57
CA ALA A 68 3.92 -65.55 19.94
C ALA A 68 2.75 -64.56 20.19
N ALA A 69 1.63 -65.00 20.78
CA ALA A 69 0.33 -64.30 20.73
C ALA A 69 -0.41 -64.12 22.09
N GLU A 70 -1.48 -63.31 22.02
CA GLU A 70 -2.71 -63.32 22.84
C GLU A 70 -2.79 -62.78 24.29
N SER A 71 -4.04 -62.37 24.60
CA SER A 71 -4.71 -62.19 25.91
C SER A 71 -4.64 -60.84 26.66
N THR A 72 -5.84 -60.26 26.85
CA THR A 72 -6.28 -59.44 28.00
C THR A 72 -6.61 -60.37 29.18
N PRO A 73 -6.57 -59.96 30.48
CA PRO A 73 -7.27 -58.77 31.00
C PRO A 73 -6.58 -58.02 32.17
N THR A 74 -7.35 -57.20 32.88
CA THR A 74 -7.04 -56.36 34.04
C THR A 74 -6.71 -57.12 35.33
N GLU A 75 -5.77 -56.63 36.14
CA GLU A 75 -5.97 -56.33 37.58
C GLU A 75 -4.86 -55.40 38.15
N HIS A 76 -4.74 -55.25 39.48
CA HIS A 76 -4.30 -54.02 40.17
C HIS A 76 -3.13 -54.23 41.19
N GLU A 77 -2.58 -53.11 41.71
CA GLU A 77 -1.66 -52.98 42.88
C GLU A 77 -0.21 -53.53 42.73
N SER A 78 0.80 -53.19 43.55
CA SER A 78 0.92 -52.41 44.83
C SER A 78 2.35 -51.76 44.90
N SER A 79 2.78 -50.90 45.85
CA SER A 79 2.17 -49.97 46.83
C SER A 79 3.27 -49.16 47.56
N SER A 80 3.16 -47.82 47.66
CA SER A 80 3.85 -46.96 48.65
C SER A 80 3.20 -45.56 48.65
N ASP A 81 2.40 -45.11 49.63
CA ASP A 81 2.56 -44.97 51.10
C ASP A 81 3.53 -43.84 51.49
N GLU A 82 3.22 -42.86 52.36
CA GLU A 82 1.93 -42.28 52.87
C GLU A 82 2.24 -40.78 53.23
N VAL A 83 1.63 -39.94 54.10
CA VAL A 83 0.67 -40.03 55.22
C VAL A 83 -0.13 -38.69 55.35
N VAL A 84 -1.27 -38.69 56.06
CA VAL A 84 -2.00 -37.54 56.70
C VAL A 84 -2.94 -36.62 55.87
N LYS A 85 -4.20 -36.57 56.34
CA LYS A 85 -5.07 -35.38 56.40
C LYS A 85 -5.57 -35.20 57.84
N ALA A 86 -5.83 -33.96 58.30
CA ALA A 86 -7.02 -33.55 59.10
C ALA A 86 -6.89 -32.13 59.69
N ASP A 87 -7.95 -31.31 59.54
CA ASP A 87 -8.59 -30.37 60.50
C ASP A 87 -7.76 -29.35 61.34
N THR A 88 -8.31 -28.27 61.93
CA THR A 88 -9.70 -27.93 62.32
C THR A 88 -9.93 -26.39 62.39
N GLN A 89 -11.19 -25.92 62.24
CA GLN A 89 -11.93 -24.81 62.95
C GLN A 89 -11.21 -23.52 63.46
N ALA A 90 -11.85 -22.37 63.76
CA ALA A 90 -13.11 -21.63 63.43
C ALA A 90 -13.02 -20.27 64.24
N VAL A 91 -13.78 -19.17 64.04
CA VAL A 91 -15.20 -18.90 64.45
C VAL A 91 -15.51 -17.40 64.19
N MET A 92 -16.56 -17.07 63.40
CA MET A 92 -17.65 -16.04 63.53
C MET A 92 -17.39 -14.58 64.09
N PRO A 93 -18.37 -13.63 64.16
CA PRO A 93 -19.80 -13.62 63.73
C PRO A 93 -20.35 -12.33 63.00
N THR A 94 -21.56 -12.43 62.42
CA THR A 94 -22.75 -11.47 62.34
C THR A 94 -22.56 -9.94 62.20
N GLU A 95 -23.46 -9.10 61.62
CA GLU A 95 -24.81 -9.16 60.97
C GLU A 95 -25.01 -7.80 60.22
N THR A 96 -26.00 -7.48 59.37
CA THR A 96 -27.46 -7.71 59.33
C THR A 96 -28.05 -7.62 57.90
N ASP A 97 -29.22 -8.24 57.67
CA ASP A 97 -30.44 -7.83 56.89
C ASP A 97 -30.36 -6.84 55.68
N LYS A 98 -31.18 -6.94 54.60
CA LYS A 98 -32.51 -7.60 54.45
C LYS A 98 -32.98 -7.81 52.98
N GLU A 99 -33.91 -8.76 52.80
CA GLU A 99 -35.05 -8.82 51.84
C GLU A 99 -34.89 -8.62 50.30
N THR A 100 -34.86 -9.77 49.60
CA THR A 100 -35.77 -10.20 48.50
C THR A 100 -36.25 -9.25 47.38
N ALA A 101 -36.10 -9.74 46.14
CA ALA A 101 -37.04 -9.49 45.02
C ALA A 101 -37.24 -10.79 44.21
N ASP A 102 -38.45 -11.04 43.69
CA ASP A 102 -38.83 -12.28 42.96
C ASP A 102 -39.95 -12.00 41.93
N ALA A 103 -40.13 -12.94 40.99
CA ALA A 103 -41.25 -13.15 40.07
C ALA A 103 -41.40 -12.30 38.76
N LYS A 104 -41.07 -12.97 37.65
CA LYS A 104 -41.92 -13.21 36.43
C LYS A 104 -42.32 -12.08 35.45
N ALA A 105 -41.90 -12.30 34.19
CA ALA A 105 -42.67 -12.11 32.93
C ALA A 105 -43.03 -10.66 32.51
N SER A 106 -43.43 -10.35 31.26
CA SER A 106 -43.74 -11.20 30.09
C SER A 106 -43.33 -10.56 28.74
N VAL A 107 -43.38 -11.37 27.69
CA VAL A 107 -43.28 -11.05 26.25
C VAL A 107 -44.28 -9.95 25.82
N GLU A 108 -43.88 -9.02 24.94
CA GLU A 108 -44.54 -8.82 23.62
C GLU A 108 -43.78 -7.87 22.66
N THR A 109 -44.04 -8.06 21.37
CA THR A 109 -43.51 -7.29 20.23
C THR A 109 -44.53 -6.28 19.74
N HIS A 110 -44.11 -5.16 19.13
CA HIS A 110 -44.88 -4.60 18.02
C HIS A 110 -44.06 -3.80 16.99
N THR A 111 -44.27 -4.15 15.72
CA THR A 111 -44.00 -3.34 14.53
C THR A 111 -45.13 -2.33 14.31
N LEU A 112 -44.88 -1.24 13.57
CA LEU A 112 -45.85 -0.68 12.62
C LEU A 112 -45.17 0.19 11.54
N SER A 113 -45.88 0.44 10.43
CA SER A 113 -45.36 1.11 9.22
C SER A 113 -46.39 2.10 8.62
N GLU A 114 -45.86 3.04 7.83
CA GLU A 114 -46.53 3.72 6.69
C GLU A 114 -47.74 4.65 6.95
N TYR A 115 -48.22 5.23 5.83
CA TYR A 115 -49.16 6.35 5.62
C TYR A 115 -48.60 7.78 5.82
N ALA A 116 -48.87 8.77 4.96
CA ALA A 116 -49.30 8.77 3.55
C ALA A 116 -49.06 10.17 2.92
N SER A 117 -49.23 10.30 1.59
CA SER A 117 -49.03 11.52 0.78
C SER A 117 -50.32 12.38 0.59
N ILE A 118 -50.24 13.42 -0.27
CA ILE A 118 -51.33 14.32 -0.78
C ILE A 118 -51.60 15.52 0.20
N THR A 119 -51.77 16.80 -0.18
CA THR A 119 -52.15 17.50 -1.44
C THR A 119 -51.18 18.60 -1.94
N GLU A 120 -51.45 19.10 -3.15
CA GLU A 120 -51.07 20.42 -3.73
C GLU A 120 -51.77 21.60 -2.95
N ASN A 121 -51.69 22.92 -3.25
CA ASN A 121 -51.33 23.68 -4.48
C ASN A 121 -51.06 25.20 -4.20
N ASP A 122 -50.66 25.97 -5.23
CA ASP A 122 -50.84 27.44 -5.45
C ASP A 122 -50.23 28.49 -4.46
N ALA A 123 -49.33 29.38 -4.92
CA ALA A 123 -49.57 30.82 -5.31
C ALA A 123 -49.51 31.84 -4.13
N GLU A 124 -49.08 33.10 -4.21
CA GLU A 124 -48.50 34.02 -5.22
C GLU A 124 -47.43 34.89 -4.47
N LYS A 125 -46.23 35.23 -4.99
CA LYS A 125 -45.86 36.29 -5.97
C LYS A 125 -45.82 37.73 -5.40
N GLU A 126 -44.83 38.50 -5.86
CA GLU A 126 -44.58 39.96 -5.68
C GLU A 126 -43.93 40.44 -4.36
N ALA A 127 -43.21 41.59 -4.30
CA ALA A 127 -42.15 42.14 -5.17
C ALA A 127 -41.58 43.46 -4.56
N ARG A 128 -40.27 43.73 -4.74
CA ARG A 128 -39.58 45.03 -4.54
C ARG A 128 -39.58 45.54 -3.07
N GLU A 129 -38.82 46.58 -2.67
CA GLU A 129 -37.87 47.46 -3.37
C GLU A 129 -36.62 47.75 -2.50
N ALA A 130 -35.66 48.55 -2.99
CA ALA A 130 -34.34 48.75 -2.38
C ALA A 130 -34.24 49.93 -1.39
N ALA A 131 -33.23 49.90 -0.50
CA ALA A 131 -32.54 51.09 0.02
C ALA A 131 -31.20 50.77 0.73
N GLU A 132 -30.10 51.32 0.23
CA GLU A 132 -28.92 51.76 1.00
C GLU A 132 -29.14 53.25 1.37
N PRO A 133 -28.56 53.84 2.45
CA PRO A 133 -27.11 54.11 2.50
C PRO A 133 -26.41 54.19 3.89
N SER A 134 -25.12 54.49 3.82
CA SER A 134 -24.14 54.84 4.87
C SER A 134 -24.50 55.94 5.88
N SER A 135 -23.86 55.93 7.06
CA SER A 135 -22.93 57.01 7.50
C SER A 135 -22.13 56.67 8.77
N GLU A 136 -21.01 57.38 8.97
CA GLU A 136 -20.01 57.22 10.06
C GLU A 136 -20.43 57.83 11.42
N ASN A 137 -19.75 57.41 12.50
CA ASN A 137 -19.19 58.23 13.62
C ASN A 137 -18.82 57.33 14.82
N GLU A 138 -17.86 57.64 15.72
CA GLU A 138 -16.63 58.46 15.69
C GLU A 138 -15.78 58.08 16.93
N THR A 139 -14.52 58.51 17.02
CA THR A 139 -13.55 58.16 18.09
C THR A 139 -13.59 59.06 19.33
N VAL A 140 -13.22 58.53 20.51
CA VAL A 140 -12.50 59.29 21.58
C VAL A 140 -11.47 58.38 22.27
N GLU A 141 -10.25 58.90 22.47
CA GLU A 141 -9.15 58.26 23.21
C GLU A 141 -9.17 58.59 24.71
N VAL A 142 -8.50 57.77 25.55
CA VAL A 142 -7.72 58.30 26.70
C VAL A 142 -6.43 57.47 26.88
N ALA A 143 -5.32 58.13 27.18
CA ALA A 143 -4.04 57.53 27.60
C ALA A 143 -4.06 57.15 29.12
N ALA A 144 -3.01 56.73 29.85
CA ALA A 144 -1.57 56.82 29.60
C ALA A 144 -0.73 55.92 30.56
N VAL A 145 0.53 55.65 30.15
CA VAL A 145 1.79 55.80 30.96
C VAL A 145 2.23 54.74 32.00
N GLU A 146 3.57 54.60 32.09
CA GLU A 146 4.45 53.89 33.06
C GLU A 146 4.32 52.33 33.16
N ALA A 147 5.36 51.48 33.18
CA ALA A 147 6.83 51.51 33.40
C ALA A 147 7.31 50.97 34.77
N GLU A 148 8.52 50.36 34.76
CA GLU A 148 9.22 49.70 35.89
C GLU A 148 8.53 48.42 36.45
N GLY A 149 9.22 47.47 37.11
CA GLY A 149 10.67 47.27 37.25
C GLY A 149 11.07 46.25 38.34
N MET A 150 12.12 45.45 38.07
CA MET A 150 13.02 44.77 39.02
C MET A 150 12.48 43.78 40.09
N ALA A 151 12.76 42.49 39.89
CA ALA A 151 13.50 41.60 40.83
C ALA A 151 13.89 40.32 40.06
N ALA A 152 15.14 39.87 39.91
CA ALA A 152 16.36 39.88 40.74
C ALA A 152 16.36 38.83 41.87
N ASP A 153 16.93 37.65 41.56
CA ASP A 153 17.75 36.92 42.53
C ASP A 153 18.85 36.10 41.81
N GLN A 154 20.00 35.94 42.46
CA GLN A 154 21.12 35.07 42.05
C GLN A 154 21.62 34.34 43.29
N VAL A 155 21.93 33.04 43.22
CA VAL A 155 22.98 32.39 44.04
C VAL A 155 23.22 30.96 43.55
N ALA A 156 24.47 30.48 43.68
CA ALA A 156 24.99 29.09 43.59
C ALA A 156 24.53 28.20 42.40
N ALA A 157 25.38 27.61 41.55
CA ALA A 157 26.71 27.01 41.74
C ALA A 157 26.72 25.73 42.60
N ASP A 158 26.73 24.57 41.92
CA ASP A 158 27.24 23.30 42.44
C ASP A 158 28.42 22.84 41.57
N LYS A 159 29.51 22.36 42.19
CA LYS A 159 30.73 21.97 41.47
C LYS A 159 31.65 21.03 42.27
N GLU A 160 31.16 19.84 42.62
CA GLU A 160 31.98 18.67 43.01
C GLU A 160 31.42 17.43 42.26
N ALA A 161 32.16 16.49 41.65
CA ALA A 161 33.55 16.00 41.74
C ALA A 161 33.73 14.76 42.66
N LEU A 162 33.70 13.57 42.05
CA LEU A 162 34.43 12.34 42.40
C LEU A 162 34.79 11.65 41.06
N GLU A 163 36.06 11.40 40.73
CA GLU A 163 36.94 10.31 41.20
C GLU A 163 36.50 8.93 40.63
N THR A 164 37.08 8.41 39.53
CA THR A 164 38.45 7.88 39.26
C THR A 164 38.71 6.46 39.77
N ASP A 165 38.82 5.49 38.84
CA ASP A 165 39.89 4.47 38.77
C ASP A 165 39.67 3.53 37.54
N VAL A 166 40.61 2.71 37.04
CA VAL A 166 42.04 2.93 36.64
C VAL A 166 42.59 1.62 36.01
N THR A 167 43.59 1.71 35.10
CA THR A 167 44.44 0.61 34.51
C THR A 167 43.74 -0.52 33.68
N ASP A 168 44.40 -1.30 32.80
CA ASP A 168 45.83 -1.33 32.41
C ASP A 168 46.16 -1.81 30.96
N ALA A 169 47.41 -1.52 30.56
CA ALA A 169 48.39 -2.31 29.78
C ALA A 169 48.09 -3.07 28.44
N ALA A 170 48.79 -2.59 27.40
CA ALA A 170 49.82 -3.32 26.61
C ALA A 170 49.50 -4.27 25.43
N CYS A 171 50.52 -4.42 24.56
CA CYS A 171 50.57 -5.26 23.34
C CYS A 171 51.35 -6.59 23.57
N PRO A 172 51.33 -7.51 22.59
CA PRO A 172 52.54 -7.78 21.77
C PRO A 172 52.25 -7.56 20.26
N ILE A 173 53.17 -7.15 19.38
CA ILE A 173 54.56 -7.59 19.06
C ILE A 173 54.63 -8.93 18.30
N GLU A 174 54.93 -8.84 17.01
CA GLU A 174 55.93 -9.66 16.31
C GLU A 174 56.90 -8.68 15.58
N ASP A 175 57.98 -9.17 14.95
CA ASP A 175 59.18 -8.37 14.63
C ASP A 175 59.92 -8.85 13.34
N THR A 176 61.03 -8.17 13.00
CA THR A 176 62.17 -8.54 12.13
C THR A 176 62.14 -8.09 10.65
N ALA A 177 63.27 -7.68 10.03
CA ALA A 177 64.57 -7.18 10.53
C ALA A 177 65.42 -6.55 9.40
N GLY A 178 66.49 -5.80 9.75
CA GLY A 178 67.62 -5.41 8.88
C GLY A 178 67.78 -3.89 8.68
N ASP A 179 68.52 -3.14 9.53
CA ASP A 179 70.00 -3.03 9.65
C ASP A 179 70.64 -2.09 8.59
N THR A 180 71.59 -1.17 8.89
CA THR A 180 72.36 -0.89 10.13
C THR A 180 73.01 0.53 10.16
N TYR A 181 73.30 1.05 11.37
CA TYR A 181 74.41 1.97 11.78
C TYR A 181 74.62 3.38 11.14
N ASP A 182 75.14 4.42 11.82
CA ASP A 182 75.25 4.77 13.26
C ASP A 182 75.69 6.27 13.48
N GLN A 183 75.54 6.78 14.71
CA GLN A 183 76.24 7.90 15.42
C GLN A 183 75.97 9.41 15.17
N LEU A 184 75.51 10.07 16.26
CA LEU A 184 76.09 11.25 17.00
C LEU A 184 76.33 12.61 16.26
N THR A 185 76.26 13.82 16.86
CA THR A 185 76.09 14.25 18.28
C THR A 185 75.52 15.69 18.40
N SER A 186 74.72 15.94 19.44
CA SER A 186 74.55 17.15 20.31
C SER A 186 74.84 18.62 19.90
N SER A 187 74.08 19.50 20.58
CA SER A 187 74.46 20.77 21.26
C SER A 187 74.31 22.16 20.58
N ASP A 188 73.52 23.02 21.25
CA ASP A 188 73.76 24.44 21.60
C ASP A 188 73.75 25.57 20.53
N THR A 189 73.32 26.83 20.80
CA THR A 189 72.44 27.45 21.83
C THR A 189 71.99 28.89 21.41
N LYS A 190 70.90 29.41 22.04
CA LYS A 190 70.67 30.80 22.55
C LYS A 190 70.23 32.01 21.66
N ASP A 191 69.24 32.71 22.22
CA ASP A 191 69.08 34.17 22.50
C ASP A 191 69.00 35.26 21.39
N SER A 192 67.77 35.52 20.93
CA SER A 192 66.93 36.73 21.20
C SER A 192 67.47 38.20 21.19
N MET A 193 66.60 39.10 20.69
CA MET A 193 66.39 40.53 21.09
C MET A 193 67.43 41.61 20.67
N GLU A 194 67.11 42.91 20.45
CA GLU A 194 65.83 43.64 20.21
C GLU A 194 66.09 45.11 19.74
N GLU A 195 65.05 45.75 19.16
CA GLU A 195 64.75 47.21 19.07
C GLU A 195 65.54 48.26 18.22
N ALA A 196 64.72 49.27 17.84
CA ALA A 196 64.99 50.71 17.67
C ALA A 196 65.47 51.34 16.32
N VAL A 197 64.65 52.33 15.90
CA VAL A 197 64.77 53.35 14.83
C VAL A 197 65.40 54.65 15.42
N PRO A 198 65.46 55.89 14.81
CA PRO A 198 65.09 56.44 13.47
C PRO A 198 66.19 57.44 12.90
N PRO A 199 65.93 58.58 12.18
CA PRO A 199 65.11 58.90 10.98
C PRO A 199 65.81 59.74 9.84
N VAL A 200 65.00 60.09 8.81
CA VAL A 200 64.93 61.30 7.92
C VAL A 200 65.94 61.64 6.79
N ASP A 201 65.34 61.86 5.60
CA ASP A 201 65.49 62.98 4.62
C ASP A 201 66.85 63.32 3.95
N MET A 202 66.92 64.03 2.81
CA MET A 202 65.90 64.76 2.01
C MET A 202 66.27 64.81 0.51
N ASN A 203 65.31 65.16 -0.37
CA ASN A 203 65.38 66.05 -1.57
C ASN A 203 66.67 66.25 -2.41
N ALA A 204 66.62 66.58 -3.71
CA ALA A 204 65.56 66.64 -4.74
C ALA A 204 66.21 66.96 -6.11
N GLU A 205 65.40 66.98 -7.20
CA GLU A 205 65.57 67.79 -8.43
C GLU A 205 66.86 67.63 -9.29
N ASN A 206 66.89 68.00 -10.59
CA ASN A 206 65.90 67.95 -11.68
C ASN A 206 66.67 68.13 -13.02
N ASP A 207 65.99 68.01 -14.16
CA ASP A 207 66.40 68.50 -15.50
C ASP A 207 67.65 67.83 -16.16
N GLY A 208 67.76 67.76 -17.49
CA GLY A 208 66.76 68.09 -18.52
C GLY A 208 67.30 67.90 -19.95
N GLU A 209 66.38 67.63 -20.87
CA GLU A 209 66.41 67.91 -22.33
C GLU A 209 67.54 67.36 -23.25
N ASP A 210 67.10 66.48 -24.16
CA ASP A 210 67.19 66.61 -25.62
C ASP A 210 68.50 66.41 -26.44
N LEU A 211 68.49 65.30 -27.21
CA LEU A 211 68.37 65.22 -28.70
C LEU A 211 69.39 65.95 -29.62
N PRO A 212 69.47 65.62 -30.94
CA PRO A 212 68.98 64.43 -31.68
C PRO A 212 70.01 63.77 -32.63
N SER A 213 69.57 62.68 -33.28
CA SER A 213 69.80 62.30 -34.71
C SER A 213 71.21 62.10 -35.31
N ASP A 214 71.33 60.99 -36.05
CA ASP A 214 71.99 60.82 -37.36
C ASP A 214 73.46 61.26 -37.54
N THR A 215 74.36 60.38 -37.98
CA THR A 215 74.23 59.63 -39.25
C THR A 215 75.08 58.35 -39.25
N ALA A 216 74.76 57.43 -40.16
CA ALA A 216 75.58 56.25 -40.42
C ALA A 216 76.69 56.53 -41.45
N GLU A 217 77.84 55.83 -41.33
CA GLU A 217 78.36 54.97 -42.39
C GLU A 217 79.58 54.13 -41.92
N LYS A 218 79.94 53.11 -42.70
CA LYS A 218 80.96 52.11 -42.33
C LYS A 218 82.35 52.50 -42.80
N THR A 219 83.39 52.16 -42.02
CA THR A 219 84.63 51.61 -42.63
C THR A 219 85.43 50.74 -41.66
N LYS A 220 86.04 49.66 -42.18
CA LYS A 220 86.85 48.72 -41.41
C LYS A 220 88.34 49.03 -41.61
N LYS A 221 89.12 49.16 -40.52
CA LYS A 221 90.33 48.32 -40.28
C LYS A 221 91.03 48.54 -38.93
N LYS A 222 91.40 47.38 -38.35
CA LYS A 222 92.58 47.04 -37.54
C LYS A 222 93.76 48.03 -37.72
N LYS A 223 94.63 48.32 -36.72
CA LYS A 223 94.93 47.62 -35.45
C LYS A 223 95.84 48.50 -34.57
N ASN A 224 95.66 48.51 -33.24
CA ASN A 224 96.69 48.17 -32.23
C ASN A 224 96.20 48.38 -30.78
N LYS A 225 96.67 47.54 -29.84
CA LYS A 225 96.29 47.59 -28.41
C LYS A 225 97.45 48.09 -27.54
N PRO A 226 97.27 49.13 -26.70
CA PRO A 226 98.01 49.28 -25.45
C PRO A 226 97.53 48.26 -24.41
N LYS A 227 98.35 47.97 -23.38
CA LYS A 227 97.97 47.07 -22.27
C LYS A 227 97.33 47.88 -21.13
N LEU A 228 96.10 47.54 -20.73
CA LEU A 228 95.46 48.09 -19.52
C LEU A 228 96.04 47.48 -18.24
N SER A 229 96.07 48.29 -17.17
CA SER A 229 96.71 47.99 -15.88
C SER A 229 95.95 46.95 -15.03
N ARG A 230 96.63 46.39 -14.01
CA ARG A 230 96.14 45.24 -13.22
C ARG A 230 94.77 45.47 -12.57
N GLY A 231 94.51 46.63 -11.96
CA GLY A 231 93.24 46.92 -11.28
C GLY A 231 92.01 46.79 -12.17
N ARG A 232 92.09 47.30 -13.41
CA ARG A 232 90.97 47.22 -14.37
C ARG A 232 90.70 45.81 -14.88
N LYS A 233 91.62 44.85 -14.69
CA LYS A 233 91.35 43.42 -14.92
C LYS A 233 90.58 42.75 -13.79
N ILE A 234 90.72 43.24 -12.55
CA ILE A 234 89.96 42.73 -11.41
C ILE A 234 88.53 43.28 -11.48
N VAL A 235 88.36 44.59 -11.71
CA VAL A 235 87.03 45.20 -11.90
C VAL A 235 86.31 44.59 -13.12
N ASN A 236 86.97 44.49 -14.28
CA ASN A 236 86.36 43.79 -15.42
C ASN A 236 86.15 42.30 -15.14
N GLY A 237 86.96 41.65 -14.30
CA GLY A 237 86.77 40.26 -13.87
C GLY A 237 85.53 40.09 -13.01
N ILE A 238 85.28 41.00 -12.07
CA ILE A 238 84.07 41.05 -11.24
C ILE A 238 82.85 41.36 -12.10
N ILE A 239 82.93 42.33 -13.02
CA ILE A 239 81.82 42.65 -13.95
C ILE A 239 81.53 41.47 -14.89
N ILE A 240 82.55 40.80 -15.43
CA ILE A 240 82.35 39.60 -16.27
C ILE A 240 81.82 38.43 -15.43
N ALA A 241 82.26 38.25 -14.18
CA ALA A 241 81.71 37.24 -13.29
C ALA A 241 80.25 37.55 -12.92
N PHE A 242 79.92 38.81 -12.63
CA PHE A 242 78.55 39.25 -12.33
C PHE A 242 77.63 39.12 -13.55
N LEU A 243 78.11 39.50 -14.75
CA LEU A 243 77.37 39.28 -16.00
C LEU A 243 77.26 37.79 -16.34
N ALA A 244 78.27 36.97 -16.07
CA ALA A 244 78.20 35.52 -16.28
C ALA A 244 77.26 34.83 -15.27
N ILE A 245 77.25 35.25 -14.01
CA ILE A 245 76.32 34.79 -12.97
C ILE A 245 74.90 35.26 -13.28
N ALA A 246 74.71 36.52 -13.72
CA ALA A 246 73.43 37.02 -14.17
C ALA A 246 72.93 36.27 -15.40
N LEU A 247 73.78 35.99 -16.39
CA LEU A 247 73.40 35.28 -17.62
C LEU A 247 73.21 33.78 -17.40
N LEU A 248 73.97 33.14 -16.50
CA LEU A 248 73.71 31.78 -16.00
C LEU A 248 72.41 31.73 -15.18
N GLY A 249 72.15 32.75 -14.35
CA GLY A 249 70.92 32.91 -13.59
C GLY A 249 69.71 33.09 -14.50
N SER A 250 69.80 33.94 -15.54
CA SER A 250 68.78 34.08 -16.58
C SER A 250 68.62 32.81 -17.41
N SER A 251 69.69 32.07 -17.72
CA SER A 251 69.61 30.80 -18.45
C SER A 251 68.95 29.70 -17.61
N THR A 252 69.29 29.62 -16.33
CA THR A 252 68.71 28.66 -15.37
C THR A 252 67.26 29.02 -15.06
N GLY A 253 66.95 30.31 -14.91
CA GLY A 253 65.60 30.83 -14.74
C GLY A 253 64.73 30.60 -15.99
N ALA A 254 65.25 30.84 -17.19
CA ALA A 254 64.56 30.54 -18.44
C ALA A 254 64.31 29.03 -18.63
N TYR A 255 65.29 28.19 -18.27
CA TYR A 255 65.11 26.73 -18.25
C TYR A 255 64.05 26.28 -17.24
N LEU A 256 64.04 26.87 -16.04
CA LEU A 256 63.04 26.58 -15.01
C LEU A 256 61.64 27.04 -15.44
N LEU A 257 61.51 28.25 -15.98
CA LEU A 257 60.27 28.80 -16.55
C LEU A 257 59.75 27.92 -17.70
N TYR A 258 60.63 27.52 -18.62
CA TYR A 258 60.30 26.60 -19.72
C TYR A 258 59.74 25.27 -19.20
N HIS A 259 60.41 24.66 -18.20
CA HIS A 259 60.02 23.38 -17.64
C HIS A 259 58.77 23.45 -16.73
N ILE A 260 58.47 24.60 -16.13
CA ILE A 260 57.20 24.84 -15.41
C ILE A 260 56.05 25.05 -16.40
N ALA A 261 56.28 25.85 -17.45
CA ALA A 261 55.31 26.12 -18.50
C ALA A 261 54.87 24.84 -19.22
N HIS A 262 55.82 24.00 -19.65
CA HIS A 262 55.54 22.74 -20.36
C HIS A 262 54.99 21.60 -19.46
N LYS A 263 54.62 21.88 -18.20
CA LYS A 263 53.74 21.02 -17.40
C LYS A 263 52.26 21.35 -17.58
N ALA A 264 51.94 22.56 -18.04
CA ALA A 264 50.59 22.88 -18.47
C ALA A 264 50.41 22.32 -19.87
N ASP A 265 49.46 21.40 -20.01
CA ASP A 265 49.06 20.85 -21.30
C ASP A 265 48.14 21.87 -21.99
N PRO A 266 48.50 22.41 -23.17
CA PRO A 266 47.64 23.34 -23.89
C PRO A 266 46.54 22.62 -24.69
N ASP A 267 46.72 21.33 -25.00
CA ASP A 267 45.88 20.63 -25.96
C ASP A 267 44.43 20.52 -25.45
N GLY A 268 43.50 21.10 -26.21
CA GLY A 268 42.08 21.11 -25.88
C GLY A 268 41.62 22.22 -24.92
N MET A 269 42.48 23.17 -24.53
CA MET A 269 42.05 24.28 -23.64
C MET A 269 40.86 25.07 -24.20
N VAL A 270 40.80 25.24 -25.53
CA VAL A 270 39.73 25.98 -26.22
C VAL A 270 38.38 25.24 -26.15
N GLU A 271 38.40 23.90 -26.05
CA GLU A 271 37.19 23.10 -25.88
C GLU A 271 36.76 23.07 -24.41
N GLN A 272 37.72 23.01 -23.47
CA GLN A 272 37.46 23.20 -22.02
C GLN A 272 36.90 24.59 -21.71
N MET A 273 37.21 25.61 -22.52
CA MET A 273 36.63 26.96 -22.43
C MET A 273 35.35 27.14 -23.27
N ARG A 274 34.69 26.09 -23.77
CA ARG A 274 33.33 26.24 -24.29
C ARG A 274 32.42 26.65 -23.15
N SER A 275 31.72 27.78 -23.33
CA SER A 275 30.62 28.11 -22.44
C SER A 275 29.45 27.20 -22.80
N ASP A 276 29.29 26.13 -22.04
CA ASP A 276 28.24 25.16 -22.22
C ASP A 276 26.93 25.69 -21.62
N GLU A 277 25.90 25.87 -22.45
CA GLU A 277 24.61 26.41 -22.02
C GLU A 277 23.91 25.47 -21.02
N PRO A 278 23.19 25.98 -20.01
CA PRO A 278 22.41 25.13 -19.10
C PRO A 278 21.39 24.29 -19.86
N SER A 279 21.03 23.14 -19.30
CA SER A 279 19.97 22.29 -19.85
C SER A 279 18.61 22.95 -19.67
N VAL A 280 17.81 22.96 -20.74
CA VAL A 280 16.50 23.64 -20.77
C VAL A 280 15.39 22.60 -20.80
N PHE A 281 14.48 22.68 -19.83
CA PHE A 281 13.34 21.78 -19.68
C PHE A 281 12.09 22.44 -20.28
N TYR A 282 11.38 21.70 -21.11
CA TYR A 282 10.16 22.13 -21.81
C TYR A 282 8.95 21.32 -21.37
N ALA A 283 7.80 21.99 -21.30
CA ALA A 283 6.49 21.39 -21.00
C ALA A 283 5.99 20.43 -22.11
N SER A 284 4.79 19.90 -21.89
CA SER A 284 4.09 18.99 -22.80
C SER A 284 3.82 19.58 -24.20
N ASP A 285 3.81 20.91 -24.34
CA ASP A 285 3.64 21.66 -25.59
C ASP A 285 4.92 21.72 -26.45
N GLY A 286 6.07 21.36 -25.87
CA GLY A 286 7.40 21.43 -26.50
C GLY A 286 7.91 22.85 -26.79
N LYS A 287 7.36 23.88 -26.13
CA LYS A 287 7.70 25.30 -26.33
C LYS A 287 7.86 26.07 -25.02
N THR A 288 6.95 25.87 -24.07
CA THR A 288 6.98 26.54 -22.76
C THR A 288 8.16 25.99 -21.97
N ILE A 289 9.12 26.84 -21.63
CA ILE A 289 10.21 26.50 -20.70
C ILE A 289 9.62 26.40 -19.30
N ILE A 290 9.95 25.30 -18.61
CA ILE A 290 9.53 25.00 -17.24
C ILE A 290 10.68 25.05 -16.24
N GLY A 291 11.93 25.11 -16.72
CA GLY A 291 13.09 25.29 -15.85
C GLY A 291 14.41 25.15 -16.60
N GLU A 292 15.47 25.57 -15.97
CA GLU A 292 16.85 25.42 -16.45
C GLU A 292 17.67 24.71 -15.38
N LEU A 293 18.57 23.81 -15.79
CA LEU A 293 19.46 23.09 -14.90
C LEU A 293 20.89 23.15 -15.44
N GLY A 294 21.80 23.64 -14.62
CA GLY A 294 23.23 23.74 -14.88
C GLY A 294 23.93 24.01 -13.55
N GLU A 295 25.25 23.81 -13.47
CA GLU A 295 26.02 24.37 -12.34
C GLU A 295 25.84 25.90 -12.23
N GLU A 296 25.54 26.56 -13.36
CA GLU A 296 25.43 28.00 -13.50
C GLU A 296 24.31 28.37 -14.49
N SER A 297 23.47 29.37 -14.17
CA SER A 297 22.58 29.95 -15.18
C SER A 297 23.40 30.86 -16.08
N ARG A 298 23.41 30.54 -17.38
CA ARG A 298 24.14 31.24 -18.44
C ARG A 298 23.27 31.32 -19.69
N GLU A 299 23.45 32.37 -20.48
CA GLU A 299 22.94 32.45 -21.85
C GLU A 299 24.03 33.04 -22.72
N ASN A 300 24.40 32.32 -23.78
CA ASN A 300 25.57 32.64 -24.58
C ASN A 300 25.24 33.71 -25.62
N ILE A 301 25.91 34.85 -25.51
CA ILE A 301 25.88 35.93 -26.50
C ILE A 301 27.04 35.81 -27.50
N THR A 302 26.90 36.39 -28.69
CA THR A 302 28.02 36.65 -29.61
C THR A 302 28.64 38.03 -29.35
N TYR A 303 29.83 38.28 -29.92
CA TYR A 303 30.54 39.54 -29.74
C TYR A 303 29.72 40.76 -30.24
N GLU A 304 29.00 40.58 -31.35
CA GLU A 304 28.19 41.61 -32.00
C GLU A 304 26.96 42.03 -31.20
N GLN A 305 26.53 41.23 -30.22
CA GLN A 305 25.42 41.55 -29.32
C GLN A 305 25.87 42.44 -28.14
N VAL A 306 27.18 42.59 -27.90
CA VAL A 306 27.69 43.44 -26.82
C VAL A 306 27.72 44.90 -27.29
N PRO A 307 27.04 45.85 -26.60
CA PRO A 307 27.18 47.27 -26.92
C PRO A 307 28.64 47.71 -26.76
N GLN A 308 29.15 48.56 -27.67
CA GLN A 308 30.54 49.02 -27.62
C GLN A 308 30.88 49.68 -26.26
N SER A 309 29.95 50.40 -25.63
CA SER A 309 30.14 50.96 -24.28
C SER A 309 30.35 49.91 -23.19
N THR A 310 29.87 48.68 -23.39
CA THR A 310 30.09 47.54 -22.50
C THR A 310 31.47 46.93 -22.75
N ILE A 311 31.86 46.68 -24.01
CA ILE A 311 33.23 46.27 -24.36
C ILE A 311 34.26 47.27 -23.79
N ASP A 312 34.06 48.55 -24.05
CA ASP A 312 34.93 49.64 -23.59
C ASP A 312 34.99 49.75 -22.06
N ALA A 313 33.91 49.40 -21.35
CA ALA A 313 33.89 49.43 -19.89
C ALA A 313 34.77 48.31 -19.30
N PHE A 314 34.65 47.07 -19.80
CA PHE A 314 35.50 45.96 -19.39
C PHE A 314 36.96 46.21 -19.76
N LEU A 315 37.24 46.72 -20.96
CA LEU A 315 38.59 47.11 -21.35
C LEU A 315 39.15 48.19 -20.43
N ALA A 316 38.40 49.25 -20.13
CA ALA A 316 38.90 50.35 -19.33
C ALA A 316 39.27 49.96 -17.89
N ILE A 317 38.52 49.07 -17.25
CA ILE A 317 38.76 48.69 -15.84
C ILE A 317 39.63 47.44 -15.68
N GLU A 318 39.50 46.44 -16.56
CA GLU A 318 40.25 45.19 -16.45
C GLU A 318 41.47 45.11 -17.36
N ASP A 319 41.45 45.62 -18.61
CA ASP A 319 42.60 45.50 -19.53
C ASP A 319 42.64 46.49 -20.72
N SER A 320 43.00 47.75 -20.45
CA SER A 320 42.95 48.84 -21.46
C SER A 320 44.00 48.75 -22.57
N ARG A 321 44.80 47.67 -22.59
CA ARG A 321 45.73 47.32 -23.68
C ARG A 321 45.50 45.92 -24.25
N PHE A 322 44.36 45.29 -23.97
CA PHE A 322 43.98 43.94 -24.43
C PHE A 322 44.32 43.65 -25.91
N TYR A 323 43.98 44.56 -26.82
CA TYR A 323 44.25 44.44 -28.26
C TYR A 323 45.72 44.68 -28.68
N SER A 324 46.61 45.05 -27.75
CA SER A 324 48.00 45.44 -28.03
C SER A 324 49.05 44.46 -27.48
N HIS A 325 48.64 43.39 -26.79
CA HIS A 325 49.53 42.38 -26.21
C HIS A 325 49.11 40.96 -26.57
N ASN A 326 50.05 40.01 -26.49
CA ASN A 326 49.84 38.62 -26.84
C ASN A 326 49.58 37.81 -25.56
N GLY A 327 48.35 37.88 -25.04
CA GLY A 327 47.89 37.23 -23.80
C GLY A 327 48.48 37.77 -22.49
N PHE A 328 49.68 38.35 -22.51
CA PHE A 328 50.42 38.81 -21.33
C PHE A 328 51.03 40.20 -21.52
N ASP A 329 50.72 41.13 -20.62
CA ASP A 329 51.24 42.51 -20.61
C ASP A 329 52.42 42.63 -19.64
N LEU A 330 53.64 42.36 -20.14
CA LEU A 330 54.87 42.44 -19.36
C LEU A 330 55.11 43.83 -18.72
N PRO A 331 54.95 44.98 -19.42
CA PRO A 331 55.06 46.29 -18.78
C PRO A 331 54.05 46.53 -17.65
N ARG A 332 52.79 46.09 -17.78
CA ARG A 332 51.76 46.19 -16.72
C ARG A 332 52.13 45.31 -15.53
N PHE A 333 52.54 44.07 -15.78
CA PHE A 333 52.96 43.12 -14.75
C PHE A 333 54.15 43.66 -13.93
N ILE A 334 55.18 44.18 -14.60
CA ILE A 334 56.33 44.82 -13.92
C ILE A 334 55.90 46.06 -13.14
N SER A 335 55.04 46.92 -13.71
CA SER A 335 54.56 48.13 -13.04
C SER A 335 53.77 47.79 -11.76
N SER A 336 52.85 46.83 -11.82
CA SER A 336 52.12 46.33 -10.66
C SER A 336 53.06 45.75 -9.61
N ALA A 337 54.01 44.89 -9.99
CA ALA A 337 54.98 44.32 -9.05
C ALA A 337 55.84 45.39 -8.33
N ILE A 338 56.29 46.43 -9.06
CA ILE A 338 57.06 47.53 -8.47
C ILE A 338 56.19 48.39 -7.53
N ASN A 339 54.93 48.61 -7.86
CA ASN A 339 54.03 49.41 -7.03
C ASN A 339 53.63 48.68 -5.74
N ASN A 340 53.32 47.38 -5.82
CA ASN A 340 53.05 46.52 -4.67
C ASN A 340 54.24 46.45 -3.70
N LEU A 341 55.45 46.32 -4.24
CA LEU A 341 56.68 46.32 -3.44
C LEU A 341 56.94 47.66 -2.74
N LYS A 342 56.34 48.77 -3.21
CA LYS A 342 56.40 50.10 -2.57
C LYS A 342 55.27 50.35 -1.57
N SER A 343 54.07 49.81 -1.80
CA SER A 343 52.93 49.96 -0.88
C SER A 343 53.03 49.04 0.33
N GLY A 344 53.80 47.94 0.23
CA GLY A 344 53.86 46.90 1.25
C GLY A 344 52.65 45.95 1.22
N ASP A 345 51.82 46.05 0.18
CA ASP A 345 50.56 45.31 0.03
C ASP A 345 50.53 44.52 -1.29
N LEU A 346 50.03 43.29 -1.25
CA LEU A 346 50.07 42.31 -2.33
C LEU A 346 48.81 42.35 -3.22
N SER A 347 48.33 43.55 -3.56
CA SER A 347 47.12 43.73 -4.35
C SER A 347 47.29 43.26 -5.81
N GLN A 348 46.28 42.59 -6.37
CA GLN A 348 46.35 42.11 -7.76
C GLN A 348 46.01 43.23 -8.76
N GLY A 349 46.97 43.62 -9.61
CA GLY A 349 46.75 44.56 -10.72
C GLY A 349 47.46 44.22 -12.03
N GLY A 350 48.26 43.15 -12.06
CA GLY A 350 49.14 42.78 -13.17
C GLY A 350 48.57 41.79 -14.20
N SER A 351 47.39 41.21 -13.96
CA SER A 351 46.76 40.22 -14.85
C SER A 351 46.06 40.90 -16.05
N THR A 352 46.13 40.29 -17.23
CA THR A 352 45.35 40.66 -18.43
C THR A 352 43.97 40.02 -18.42
N LEU A 353 43.07 40.40 -19.35
CA LEU A 353 41.78 39.74 -19.50
C LEU A 353 41.93 38.28 -20.00
N THR A 354 42.90 38.02 -20.88
CA THR A 354 43.27 36.64 -21.28
C THR A 354 43.73 35.80 -20.08
N MET A 355 44.54 36.38 -19.18
CA MET A 355 44.97 35.73 -17.93
C MET A 355 43.80 35.44 -16.98
N GLN A 356 42.87 36.38 -16.82
CA GLN A 356 41.66 36.12 -16.02
C GLN A 356 40.78 35.02 -16.64
N THR A 357 40.75 34.90 -17.98
CA THR A 357 40.03 33.83 -18.68
C THR A 357 40.64 32.46 -18.36
N VAL A 358 41.96 32.33 -18.44
CA VAL A 358 42.69 31.11 -18.09
C VAL A 358 42.57 30.76 -16.60
N ASP A 359 42.76 31.74 -15.72
CA ASP A 359 42.65 31.55 -14.26
C ASP A 359 41.25 31.07 -13.87
N ASN A 360 40.20 31.76 -14.31
CA ASN A 360 38.83 31.45 -13.91
C ASN A 360 38.28 30.14 -14.49
N PHE A 361 38.65 29.74 -15.70
CA PHE A 361 37.97 28.64 -16.42
C PHE A 361 38.82 27.38 -16.62
N ILE A 362 40.15 27.48 -16.50
CA ILE A 362 41.05 26.30 -16.52
C ILE A 362 41.67 26.04 -15.15
N MET A 363 42.20 27.09 -14.50
CA MET A 363 43.08 26.88 -13.35
C MET A 363 42.37 26.82 -11.99
N LYS A 364 41.25 27.53 -11.80
CA LYS A 364 40.45 27.49 -10.56
C LYS A 364 39.70 26.17 -10.34
N PRO A 365 39.01 25.56 -11.33
CA PRO A 365 38.34 24.27 -11.13
C PRO A 365 39.26 23.17 -10.57
N VAL A 366 40.54 23.17 -10.98
CA VAL A 366 41.57 22.26 -10.45
C VAL A 366 41.98 22.59 -9.01
N GLU A 367 42.04 23.88 -8.65
CA GLU A 367 42.35 24.34 -7.30
C GLU A 367 41.21 24.11 -6.31
N ASP A 368 39.97 24.39 -6.71
CA ASP A 368 38.78 24.19 -5.90
C ASP A 368 38.57 22.69 -5.62
N LYS A 369 38.74 21.83 -6.64
CA LYS A 369 38.74 20.37 -6.46
C LYS A 369 39.82 19.91 -5.48
N MET A 370 41.06 20.40 -5.61
CA MET A 370 42.12 20.03 -4.66
C MET A 370 41.82 20.51 -3.23
N GLN A 371 41.19 21.67 -3.06
CA GLN A 371 40.76 22.14 -1.74
C GLN A 371 39.63 21.27 -1.15
N MET A 372 38.68 20.80 -1.96
CA MET A 372 37.67 19.82 -1.53
C MET A 372 38.29 18.46 -1.15
N GLU A 373 39.39 18.06 -1.81
CA GLU A 373 40.23 16.92 -1.42
C GLU A 373 41.11 17.19 -0.17
N GLY A 374 40.96 18.35 0.50
CA GLY A 374 41.70 18.73 1.69
C GLY A 374 43.16 19.15 1.44
N ARG A 375 43.52 19.47 0.19
CA ARG A 375 44.89 19.76 -0.25
C ARG A 375 45.04 21.24 -0.64
N TYR A 376 46.12 21.86 -0.18
CA TYR A 376 46.43 23.26 -0.46
C TYR A 376 47.79 23.40 -1.14
N PHE A 377 47.88 24.26 -2.16
CA PHE A 377 49.15 24.57 -2.82
C PHE A 377 50.11 25.32 -1.89
N SER A 378 51.34 24.86 -1.83
CA SER A 378 52.45 25.58 -1.20
C SER A 378 52.77 26.89 -1.94
N THR A 379 53.51 27.80 -1.29
CA THR A 379 53.98 29.05 -1.91
C THR A 379 54.75 28.81 -3.21
N LYS A 380 55.46 27.68 -3.34
CA LYS A 380 56.18 27.29 -4.56
C LYS A 380 55.21 26.89 -5.68
N GLU A 381 54.20 26.08 -5.38
CA GLU A 381 53.20 25.65 -6.35
C GLU A 381 52.30 26.81 -6.81
N LYS A 382 52.00 27.77 -5.94
CA LYS A 382 51.30 29.02 -6.32
C LYS A 382 52.11 29.86 -7.32
N ILE A 383 53.44 29.89 -7.19
CA ILE A 383 54.33 30.52 -8.18
C ILE A 383 54.38 29.70 -9.48
N GLU A 384 54.47 28.36 -9.40
CA GLU A 384 54.42 27.49 -10.59
C GLU A 384 53.10 27.68 -11.37
N ARG A 385 51.95 27.73 -10.68
CA ARG A 385 50.64 28.02 -11.31
C ARG A 385 50.58 29.40 -11.94
N LYS A 386 51.12 30.46 -11.33
CA LYS A 386 51.13 31.80 -11.97
C LYS A 386 52.00 31.87 -13.22
N ILE A 387 53.04 31.03 -13.33
CA ILE A 387 53.84 30.87 -14.56
C ILE A 387 53.05 30.11 -15.63
N GLN A 388 52.32 29.06 -15.23
CA GLN A 388 51.45 28.28 -16.13
C GLN A 388 50.28 29.12 -16.67
N GLU A 389 49.67 29.96 -15.83
CA GLU A 389 48.60 30.90 -16.20
C GLU A 389 49.07 31.82 -17.34
N ILE A 390 50.25 32.42 -17.19
CA ILE A 390 50.87 33.29 -18.22
C ILE A 390 51.14 32.51 -19.51
N TYR A 391 51.68 31.29 -19.42
CA TYR A 391 51.96 30.45 -20.59
C TYR A 391 50.69 30.04 -21.35
N LEU A 392 49.69 29.51 -20.64
CA LEU A 392 48.38 29.16 -21.20
C LEU A 392 47.69 30.39 -21.81
N SER A 393 47.83 31.56 -21.20
CA SER A 393 47.28 32.82 -21.75
C SER A 393 47.93 33.20 -23.07
N MET A 394 49.25 33.04 -23.20
CA MET A 394 49.97 33.27 -24.46
C MET A 394 49.61 32.24 -25.54
N CYS A 395 49.24 31.02 -25.16
CA CYS A 395 48.75 29.99 -26.09
C CYS A 395 47.32 30.32 -26.56
N LEU A 396 46.40 30.61 -25.63
CA LEU A 396 45.01 30.98 -25.92
C LEU A 396 44.90 32.17 -26.89
N ASP A 397 45.71 33.21 -26.66
CA ASP A 397 45.82 34.41 -27.49
C ASP A 397 46.48 34.17 -28.87
N SER A 398 46.92 32.94 -29.14
CA SER A 398 47.43 32.49 -30.45
C SER A 398 46.49 31.51 -31.17
N GLU A 399 45.51 30.93 -30.46
CA GLU A 399 44.51 30.00 -31.01
C GLU A 399 43.15 30.66 -31.26
N LEU A 400 42.79 31.68 -30.46
CA LEU A 400 41.54 32.42 -30.55
C LEU A 400 41.74 33.88 -30.97
N SER A 401 40.71 34.50 -31.55
CA SER A 401 40.70 35.94 -31.73
C SER A 401 40.48 36.68 -30.39
N LYS A 402 40.82 37.97 -30.36
CA LYS A 402 40.52 38.85 -29.23
C LYS A 402 39.02 38.94 -28.94
N GLU A 403 38.21 38.89 -29.99
CA GLU A 403 36.74 38.96 -29.93
C GLU A 403 36.18 37.65 -29.36
N ASP A 404 36.73 36.49 -29.74
CA ASP A 404 36.42 35.18 -29.12
C ASP A 404 36.78 35.15 -27.62
N ILE A 405 37.97 35.64 -27.25
CA ILE A 405 38.45 35.64 -25.86
C ILE A 405 37.58 36.56 -25.00
N MET A 406 37.26 37.76 -25.49
CA MET A 406 36.32 38.66 -24.83
C MET A 406 34.93 38.02 -24.69
N THR A 407 34.41 37.40 -25.75
CA THR A 407 33.09 36.74 -25.73
C THR A 407 33.04 35.58 -24.74
N ARG A 408 34.09 34.73 -24.71
CA ARG A 408 34.21 33.62 -23.75
C ARG A 408 34.39 34.09 -22.31
N TYR A 409 35.07 35.20 -22.08
CA TYR A 409 35.16 35.83 -20.76
C TYR A 409 33.79 36.37 -20.32
N LEU A 410 33.14 37.18 -21.16
CA LEU A 410 31.85 37.79 -20.88
C LEU A 410 30.72 36.78 -20.70
N ASN A 411 30.75 35.61 -21.37
CA ASN A 411 29.76 34.53 -21.19
C ASN A 411 29.96 33.69 -19.92
N GLN A 412 31.07 33.84 -19.18
CA GLN A 412 31.45 32.91 -18.10
C GLN A 412 31.89 33.60 -16.80
N ILE A 413 32.18 34.90 -16.84
CA ILE A 413 32.51 35.69 -15.64
C ILE A 413 31.30 35.77 -14.68
N ASN A 414 31.59 35.80 -13.38
CA ASN A 414 30.58 35.77 -12.31
C ASN A 414 30.14 37.18 -11.93
N PHE A 415 28.84 37.45 -12.04
CA PHE A 415 28.23 38.73 -11.69
C PHE A 415 27.65 38.76 -10.26
N GLY A 416 27.61 37.61 -9.57
CA GLY A 416 27.14 37.46 -8.19
C GLY A 416 25.87 36.59 -8.10
N GLN A 417 25.57 36.03 -6.92
CA GLN A 417 24.33 35.27 -6.65
C GLN A 417 23.95 34.28 -7.77
N HIS A 418 24.82 33.29 -8.05
CA HIS A 418 24.69 32.28 -9.12
C HIS A 418 24.54 32.81 -10.57
N THR A 419 24.65 34.12 -10.78
CA THR A 419 24.49 34.77 -12.09
C THR A 419 25.82 34.79 -12.84
N ARG A 420 25.90 34.05 -13.95
CA ARG A 420 27.11 33.88 -14.76
C ARG A 420 26.83 34.24 -16.21
N GLY A 421 27.79 34.90 -16.84
CA GLY A 421 27.61 35.44 -18.18
C GLY A 421 26.83 36.75 -18.20
N ILE A 422 27.21 37.65 -19.11
CA ILE A 422 26.77 39.06 -19.08
C ILE A 422 25.28 39.25 -19.41
N GLN A 423 24.69 38.37 -20.22
CA GLN A 423 23.24 38.37 -20.46
C GLN A 423 22.48 38.14 -19.15
N LYS A 424 22.82 37.11 -18.38
CA LYS A 424 22.19 36.88 -17.07
C LYS A 424 22.56 37.97 -16.06
N GLY A 425 23.75 38.56 -16.15
CA GLY A 425 24.12 39.78 -15.41
C GLY A 425 23.19 40.97 -15.70
N ALA A 426 22.85 41.21 -16.97
CA ALA A 426 21.94 42.26 -17.40
C ALA A 426 20.48 41.98 -16.98
N GLU A 427 20.03 40.72 -17.05
CA GLU A 427 18.72 40.29 -16.58
C GLU A 427 18.59 40.47 -15.06
N TYR A 428 19.53 39.93 -14.27
CA TYR A 428 19.51 39.97 -12.80
C TYR A 428 19.59 41.39 -12.24
N TYR A 429 20.48 42.22 -12.78
CA TYR A 429 20.64 43.58 -12.28
C TYR A 429 19.62 44.56 -12.86
N PHE A 430 19.24 44.44 -14.13
CA PHE A 430 18.50 45.50 -14.83
C PHE A 430 17.21 45.05 -15.54
N GLY A 431 16.91 43.74 -15.59
CA GLY A 431 15.75 43.22 -16.31
C GLY A 431 15.85 43.41 -17.82
N LYS A 432 17.07 43.36 -18.38
CA LYS A 432 17.40 43.71 -19.77
C LYS A 432 18.24 42.64 -20.44
N ASN A 433 18.24 42.63 -21.77
CA ASN A 433 19.28 41.96 -22.55
C ASN A 433 20.59 42.77 -22.50
N VAL A 434 21.71 42.11 -22.81
CA VAL A 434 23.01 42.79 -22.96
C VAL A 434 22.95 43.92 -24.02
N GLU A 435 22.17 43.73 -25.09
CA GLU A 435 21.98 44.67 -26.19
C GLU A 435 21.34 46.01 -25.75
N ASP A 436 20.56 46.00 -24.66
CA ASP A 436 19.77 47.13 -24.15
C ASP A 436 20.48 47.96 -23.05
N LEU A 437 21.76 47.65 -22.77
CA LEU A 437 22.56 48.29 -21.72
C LEU A 437 23.03 49.70 -22.10
N ASN A 438 22.83 50.69 -21.22
CA ASN A 438 23.46 52.01 -21.37
C ASN A 438 24.81 52.10 -20.64
N LEU A 439 25.56 53.18 -20.88
CA LEU A 439 26.90 53.42 -20.33
C LEU A 439 27.02 53.28 -18.79
N SER A 440 25.99 53.64 -18.01
CA SER A 440 26.01 53.50 -16.55
C SER A 440 25.83 52.04 -16.11
N GLU A 441 25.02 51.29 -16.85
CA GLU A 441 24.81 49.84 -16.66
C GLU A 441 26.02 49.03 -17.14
N SER A 442 26.58 49.40 -18.30
CA SER A 442 27.85 48.89 -18.85
C SER A 442 28.99 48.98 -17.82
N ALA A 443 29.19 50.19 -17.26
CA ALA A 443 30.23 50.44 -16.27
C ALA A 443 29.93 49.84 -14.89
N PHE A 444 28.68 49.50 -14.59
CA PHE A 444 28.36 48.74 -13.38
C PHE A 444 28.73 47.26 -13.57
N LEU A 445 28.35 46.63 -14.68
CA LEU A 445 28.65 45.22 -14.97
C LEU A 445 30.15 44.97 -15.11
N ALA A 446 30.89 45.86 -15.78
CA ALA A 446 32.35 45.80 -15.81
C ALA A 446 33.00 46.03 -14.42
N GLY A 447 32.35 46.81 -13.55
CA GLY A 447 32.84 47.08 -12.20
C GLY A 447 32.59 45.95 -11.20
N VAL A 448 31.39 45.36 -11.22
CA VAL A 448 30.89 44.45 -10.16
C VAL A 448 31.72 43.17 -10.04
N ILE A 449 32.14 42.61 -11.19
CA ILE A 449 32.90 41.34 -11.32
C ILE A 449 34.17 41.26 -10.47
N ASN A 450 34.76 42.40 -10.10
CA ASN A 450 35.96 42.48 -9.26
C ASN A 450 35.76 41.95 -7.84
N ALA A 451 34.53 42.06 -7.31
CA ALA A 451 34.13 41.48 -6.02
C ALA A 451 32.61 41.26 -6.02
N PRO A 452 32.09 40.23 -6.72
CA PRO A 452 30.68 40.17 -7.14
C PRO A 452 29.69 40.28 -5.98
N ASN A 453 29.97 39.63 -4.85
CA ASN A 453 29.09 39.67 -3.68
C ASN A 453 29.20 40.99 -2.89
N ASN A 454 30.37 41.62 -2.82
CA ASN A 454 30.58 42.86 -2.08
C ASN A 454 30.06 44.09 -2.86
N ASN A 455 30.13 44.03 -4.19
CA ASN A 455 29.59 45.04 -5.09
C ASN A 455 28.12 44.78 -5.48
N ASN A 456 27.44 43.75 -4.96
CA ASN A 456 26.04 43.49 -5.25
C ASN A 456 25.13 44.46 -4.47
N PRO A 457 24.42 45.42 -5.12
CA PRO A 457 23.55 46.36 -4.43
C PRO A 457 22.38 45.71 -3.68
N TYR A 458 21.91 44.52 -4.08
CA TYR A 458 20.79 43.83 -3.45
C TYR A 458 21.13 43.29 -2.05
N ASN A 459 22.42 43.10 -1.73
CA ASN A 459 22.85 42.76 -0.37
C ASN A 459 22.64 43.92 0.64
N GLY A 460 22.26 45.13 0.18
CA GLY A 460 21.72 46.20 1.01
C GLY A 460 22.69 46.71 2.08
N ILE A 461 22.37 46.45 3.35
CA ILE A 461 23.21 46.75 4.51
C ILE A 461 23.30 45.50 5.39
N LEU A 462 24.50 44.94 5.52
CA LEU A 462 24.81 43.76 6.35
C LEU A 462 26.06 44.07 7.17
N ASP A 463 26.06 43.69 8.45
CA ASP A 463 27.17 43.84 9.40
C ASP A 463 27.79 45.26 9.48
N GLY A 464 26.99 46.29 9.15
CA GLY A 464 27.40 47.69 9.11
C GLY A 464 27.95 48.18 7.77
N GLU A 465 28.27 47.26 6.84
CA GLU A 465 28.69 47.59 5.48
C GLU A 465 27.51 47.93 4.57
N ASN A 466 27.71 48.87 3.64
CA ASN A 466 26.68 49.35 2.72
C ASN A 466 27.01 48.96 1.28
N TYR A 467 26.50 47.80 0.86
CA TYR A 467 26.83 47.13 -0.40
C TYR A 467 26.37 47.97 -1.60
N TYR A 468 25.21 48.64 -1.51
CA TYR A 468 24.75 49.60 -2.52
C TYR A 468 25.72 50.79 -2.71
N LYS A 469 26.38 51.26 -1.65
CA LYS A 469 27.40 52.32 -1.73
C LYS A 469 28.74 51.81 -2.29
N GLN A 470 29.12 50.57 -1.98
CA GLN A 470 30.27 49.90 -2.61
C GLN A 470 30.04 49.74 -4.13
N ALA A 471 28.88 49.20 -4.51
CA ALA A 471 28.38 49.07 -5.88
C ALA A 471 28.49 50.39 -6.70
N MET A 472 27.92 51.48 -6.17
CA MET A 472 28.02 52.81 -6.82
C MET A 472 29.47 53.29 -6.95
N LYS A 473 30.30 53.13 -5.90
CA LYS A 473 31.72 53.53 -5.93
C LYS A 473 32.48 52.77 -7.02
N ARG A 474 32.25 51.47 -7.17
CA ARG A 474 32.93 50.63 -8.16
C ARG A 474 32.53 50.92 -9.61
N ARG A 475 31.23 51.21 -9.85
CA ARG A 475 30.76 51.77 -11.13
C ARG A 475 31.44 53.10 -11.44
N ASP A 476 31.50 54.00 -10.46
CA ASP A 476 32.08 55.33 -10.60
C ASP A 476 33.59 55.32 -10.87
N GLU A 477 34.32 54.34 -10.32
CA GLU A 477 35.72 54.04 -10.67
C GLU A 477 35.85 53.56 -12.12
N THR A 478 34.96 52.68 -12.56
CA THR A 478 34.94 52.16 -13.94
C THR A 478 34.69 53.27 -14.95
N LEU A 479 33.67 54.11 -14.71
CA LEU A 479 33.40 55.33 -15.51
C LEU A 479 34.61 56.28 -15.53
N TYR A 480 35.36 56.40 -14.43
CA TYR A 480 36.57 57.23 -14.38
C TYR A 480 37.71 56.64 -15.22
N GLN A 481 37.91 55.31 -15.22
CA GLN A 481 38.91 54.70 -16.11
C GLN A 481 38.52 54.78 -17.58
N MET A 482 37.23 54.68 -17.93
CA MET A 482 36.76 54.90 -19.29
C MET A 482 37.11 56.31 -19.79
N LEU A 483 36.97 57.34 -18.94
CA LEU A 483 37.40 58.70 -19.24
C LEU A 483 38.93 58.81 -19.34
N ASN A 484 39.66 58.24 -18.39
CA ASN A 484 41.14 58.29 -18.30
C ASN A 484 41.83 57.60 -19.49
N HIS A 485 41.23 56.54 -20.03
CA HIS A 485 41.71 55.84 -21.23
C HIS A 485 41.10 56.36 -22.55
N GLY A 486 40.22 57.37 -22.49
CA GLY A 486 39.69 58.07 -23.66
C GLY A 486 38.53 57.38 -24.38
N TYR A 487 37.89 56.38 -23.77
CA TYR A 487 36.70 55.70 -24.30
C TYR A 487 35.44 56.57 -24.23
N ILE A 488 35.35 57.48 -23.26
CA ILE A 488 34.21 58.41 -23.10
C ILE A 488 34.68 59.85 -22.87
N THR A 489 33.85 60.82 -23.26
CA THR A 489 34.10 62.24 -23.00
C THR A 489 33.81 62.62 -21.55
N GLU A 490 34.35 63.77 -21.12
CA GLU A 490 34.09 64.34 -19.80
C GLU A 490 32.59 64.63 -19.57
N THR A 491 31.83 64.90 -20.63
CA THR A 491 30.37 65.12 -20.61
C THR A 491 29.62 63.81 -20.32
N GLU A 492 29.98 62.73 -21.02
CA GLU A 492 29.37 61.41 -20.83
C GLU A 492 29.70 60.82 -19.45
N TYR A 493 30.94 60.98 -18.99
CA TYR A 493 31.34 60.66 -17.62
C TYR A 493 30.46 61.38 -16.58
N LYS A 494 30.29 62.70 -16.72
CA LYS A 494 29.44 63.50 -15.81
C LYS A 494 27.97 63.07 -15.85
N LEU A 495 27.45 62.75 -17.04
CA LEU A 495 26.06 62.32 -17.24
C LEU A 495 25.81 60.93 -16.62
N ALA A 496 26.62 59.92 -16.96
CA ALA A 496 26.47 58.55 -16.47
C ALA A 496 26.65 58.47 -14.94
N LYS A 497 27.63 59.21 -14.39
CA LYS A 497 27.87 59.29 -12.94
C LYS A 497 26.71 59.93 -12.18
N ALA A 498 26.02 60.90 -12.78
CA ALA A 498 24.85 61.56 -12.18
C ALA A 498 23.59 60.66 -12.14
N THR A 499 23.50 59.63 -12.98
CA THR A 499 22.43 58.62 -12.90
C THR A 499 22.55 57.84 -11.59
N LYS A 500 21.43 57.68 -10.87
CA LYS A 500 21.39 56.89 -9.62
C LYS A 500 21.18 55.42 -9.94
N LEU A 501 22.05 54.55 -9.45
CA LEU A 501 21.97 53.09 -9.64
C LEU A 501 20.62 52.51 -9.17
N ALA A 502 20.05 53.02 -8.08
CA ALA A 502 18.73 52.66 -7.56
C ALA A 502 17.53 52.96 -8.49
N PHE A 503 17.72 53.71 -9.58
CA PHE A 503 16.71 53.91 -10.63
C PHE A 503 16.98 53.08 -11.90
N GLN A 504 18.03 52.26 -11.88
CA GLN A 504 18.40 51.38 -12.98
C GLN A 504 18.18 49.91 -12.61
N ILE A 505 18.42 49.54 -11.34
CA ILE A 505 18.24 48.17 -10.88
C ILE A 505 16.77 47.73 -10.91
N ALA A 506 16.52 46.48 -11.31
CA ALA A 506 15.17 45.93 -11.50
C ALA A 506 14.39 45.75 -10.17
N GLY A 507 15.12 45.66 -9.06
CA GLY A 507 14.59 45.22 -7.77
C GLY A 507 15.06 43.79 -7.47
N GLU A 508 15.00 43.38 -6.20
CA GLU A 508 15.31 42.01 -5.84
C GLU A 508 14.32 41.05 -6.54
N PRO A 509 14.77 39.99 -7.23
CA PRO A 509 13.88 38.97 -7.75
C PRO A 509 13.02 38.40 -6.63
N ASP A 510 11.70 38.33 -6.83
CA ASP A 510 10.72 38.02 -5.80
C ASP A 510 10.91 36.60 -5.24
N SER A 511 11.75 36.49 -4.21
CA SER A 511 12.18 35.25 -3.56
C SER A 511 11.05 34.50 -2.84
N THR A 512 9.86 35.10 -2.75
CA THR A 512 8.64 34.41 -2.27
C THR A 512 8.05 33.48 -3.33
N LYS A 513 8.34 33.71 -4.63
CA LYS A 513 7.93 32.83 -5.72
C LYS A 513 8.98 31.74 -5.95
N THR A 514 8.89 30.66 -5.19
CA THR A 514 9.56 29.41 -5.59
C THR A 514 9.09 29.01 -6.99
N ASP A 515 10.01 28.63 -7.87
CA ASP A 515 9.70 28.15 -9.21
C ASP A 515 8.58 27.08 -9.15
N PRO A 516 7.43 27.30 -9.83
CA PRO A 516 6.26 26.43 -9.74
C PRO A 516 6.45 25.05 -10.39
N TYR A 517 7.56 24.80 -11.08
CA TYR A 517 7.85 23.53 -11.73
C TYR A 517 9.12 22.85 -11.21
N LYS A 518 9.87 23.50 -10.30
CA LYS A 518 11.17 23.06 -9.75
C LYS A 518 11.20 21.57 -9.36
N ASP A 519 10.13 21.09 -8.73
CA ASP A 519 10.06 19.74 -8.17
C ASP A 519 9.83 18.69 -9.26
N TYR A 520 9.06 19.05 -10.31
CA TYR A 520 8.92 18.24 -11.51
C TYR A 520 10.24 18.25 -12.31
N VAL A 521 10.84 19.42 -12.52
CA VAL A 521 12.11 19.58 -13.26
C VAL A 521 13.23 18.77 -12.61
N ARG A 522 13.37 18.83 -11.28
CA ARG A 522 14.34 18.02 -10.55
C ARG A 522 14.04 16.52 -10.64
N ALA A 523 12.79 16.11 -10.43
CA ALA A 523 12.44 14.69 -10.57
C ALA A 523 12.65 14.15 -12.01
N ALA A 524 12.49 15.01 -13.02
CA ALA A 524 12.78 14.69 -14.42
C ALA A 524 14.30 14.62 -14.69
N ALA A 525 15.11 15.46 -14.05
CA ALA A 525 16.57 15.32 -14.07
C ALA A 525 17.02 14.01 -13.38
N ASP A 526 16.43 13.67 -12.23
CA ASP A 526 16.67 12.40 -11.54
C ASP A 526 16.32 11.20 -12.45
N GLU A 527 15.21 11.26 -13.20
CA GLU A 527 14.88 10.23 -14.21
C GLU A 527 15.97 10.12 -15.29
N ILE A 528 16.52 11.24 -15.76
CA ILE A 528 17.55 11.23 -16.81
C ILE A 528 18.85 10.60 -16.31
N ILE A 529 19.27 10.95 -15.09
CA ILE A 529 20.43 10.36 -14.42
C ILE A 529 20.21 8.85 -14.25
N GLN A 530 19.06 8.44 -13.74
CA GLN A 530 18.72 7.04 -13.47
C GLN A 530 18.60 6.17 -14.73
N LYS A 531 17.99 6.67 -15.81
CA LYS A 531 17.71 5.88 -17.03
C LYS A 531 18.77 5.99 -18.13
N TYR A 532 19.55 7.07 -18.18
CA TYR A 532 20.51 7.32 -19.26
C TYR A 532 21.95 7.55 -18.78
N GLY A 533 22.19 7.68 -17.46
CA GLY A 533 23.54 7.81 -16.90
C GLY A 533 24.23 9.13 -17.22
N VAL A 534 23.45 10.19 -17.45
CA VAL A 534 23.93 11.54 -17.80
C VAL A 534 23.23 12.55 -16.90
N ASP A 535 23.96 13.53 -16.39
CA ASP A 535 23.43 14.59 -15.54
C ASP A 535 23.14 15.86 -16.37
N PRO A 536 21.87 16.33 -16.43
CA PRO A 536 21.54 17.59 -17.11
C PRO A 536 22.21 18.84 -16.51
N ALA A 537 22.68 18.80 -15.27
CA ALA A 537 23.37 19.94 -14.65
C ALA A 537 24.81 20.14 -15.17
N THR A 538 25.41 19.09 -15.75
CA THR A 538 26.79 19.10 -16.27
C THR A 538 26.88 18.79 -17.76
N THR A 539 25.80 18.28 -18.38
CA THR A 539 25.75 17.94 -19.81
C THR A 539 24.61 18.69 -20.52
N PRO A 540 24.91 19.74 -21.32
CA PRO A 540 23.91 20.58 -22.00
C PRO A 540 22.90 19.83 -22.87
N MET A 541 21.61 19.91 -22.53
CA MET A 541 20.53 19.28 -23.28
C MET A 541 19.21 20.09 -23.29
N LYS A 542 18.34 19.79 -24.25
CA LYS A 542 16.95 20.23 -24.32
C LYS A 542 16.06 19.05 -23.95
N VAL A 543 15.44 19.11 -22.78
CA VAL A 543 14.60 18.06 -22.20
C VAL A 543 13.13 18.38 -22.48
N TYR A 544 12.42 17.48 -23.13
CA TYR A 544 10.99 17.61 -23.41
C TYR A 544 10.24 16.68 -22.46
N THR A 545 9.36 17.25 -21.64
CA THR A 545 8.65 16.53 -20.57
C THR A 545 7.19 16.25 -20.93
N ALA A 546 6.49 15.53 -20.05
CA ALA A 546 5.05 15.34 -20.08
C ALA A 546 4.26 16.41 -19.29
N LEU A 547 4.94 17.35 -18.61
CA LEU A 547 4.33 18.35 -17.71
C LEU A 547 3.24 19.17 -18.43
N ASP A 548 1.99 19.03 -18.00
CA ASP A 548 0.91 19.90 -18.46
C ASP A 548 0.79 21.13 -17.56
N ILE A 549 0.92 22.32 -18.17
CA ILE A 549 0.97 23.61 -17.47
C ILE A 549 -0.31 23.91 -16.68
N HIS A 550 -1.47 23.41 -17.12
CA HIS A 550 -2.74 23.60 -16.43
C HIS A 550 -2.86 22.60 -15.27
N ALA A 551 -2.58 21.32 -15.51
CA ALA A 551 -2.57 20.29 -14.48
C ALA A 551 -1.58 20.62 -13.35
N GLN A 552 -0.35 21.02 -13.65
CA GLN A 552 0.64 21.35 -12.62
C GLN A 552 0.26 22.64 -11.85
N LYS A 553 -0.40 23.61 -12.49
CA LYS A 553 -0.97 24.76 -11.77
C LYS A 553 -2.09 24.36 -10.80
N SER A 554 -2.98 23.46 -11.20
CA SER A 554 -3.98 22.88 -10.29
C SER A 554 -3.30 22.15 -9.12
N ALA A 555 -2.27 21.35 -9.41
CA ALA A 555 -1.53 20.59 -8.39
C ALA A 555 -0.87 21.52 -7.36
N ASN A 556 -0.28 22.62 -7.80
CA ASN A 556 0.34 23.62 -6.93
C ASN A 556 -0.71 24.34 -6.05
N LYS A 557 -1.87 24.71 -6.61
CA LYS A 557 -2.99 25.33 -5.87
C LYS A 557 -3.58 24.42 -4.79
N VAL A 558 -3.59 23.11 -5.04
CA VAL A 558 -3.94 22.11 -4.03
C VAL A 558 -2.85 22.00 -2.97
N SER A 559 -1.58 21.96 -3.39
CA SER A 559 -0.42 21.78 -2.49
C SER A 559 -0.16 22.98 -1.57
N SER A 560 -0.66 24.16 -1.91
CA SER A 560 -0.65 25.36 -1.06
C SER A 560 -1.87 25.50 -0.15
N GLY A 561 -2.86 24.60 -0.25
CA GLY A 561 -4.13 24.71 0.48
C GLY A 561 -5.07 25.81 -0.03
N GLU A 562 -4.82 26.42 -1.20
CA GLU A 562 -5.66 27.49 -1.76
C GLU A 562 -7.09 27.00 -2.11
N ILE A 563 -7.21 25.72 -2.50
CA ILE A 563 -8.44 25.13 -3.03
C ILE A 563 -9.02 24.02 -2.14
N VAL A 564 -8.15 23.14 -1.62
CA VAL A 564 -8.53 22.06 -0.69
C VAL A 564 -7.99 22.44 0.67
N GLY A 565 -8.89 22.62 1.65
CA GLY A 565 -8.50 22.94 3.02
C GLY A 565 -7.64 21.84 3.62
N LEU A 566 -6.39 22.19 3.95
CA LEU A 566 -5.45 21.30 4.65
C LEU A 566 -5.54 21.52 6.16
N THR A 567 -5.13 20.53 6.95
CA THR A 567 -5.10 20.67 8.42
C THR A 567 -3.95 21.59 8.89
N ASP A 568 -4.24 22.40 9.92
CA ASP A 568 -3.26 23.20 10.69
C ASP A 568 -2.14 22.36 11.32
N ASN A 569 -2.28 21.03 11.34
CA ASN A 569 -1.24 20.12 11.79
C ASN A 569 -0.02 20.17 10.85
N LYS A 570 0.98 20.96 11.23
CA LYS A 570 2.26 21.15 10.51
C LYS A 570 3.13 19.89 10.32
N TYR A 571 2.72 18.74 10.84
CA TYR A 571 3.38 17.45 10.59
C TYR A 571 2.65 16.61 9.54
N TYR A 572 1.40 16.95 9.21
CA TYR A 572 0.61 16.26 8.20
C TYR A 572 0.98 16.75 6.80
N GLN A 573 1.29 15.81 5.93
CA GLN A 573 1.78 16.00 4.56
C GLN A 573 0.86 15.33 3.54
N ILE A 574 1.07 15.68 2.27
CA ILE A 574 0.42 15.07 1.11
C ILE A 574 1.47 14.72 0.05
N GLY A 575 1.12 13.85 -0.90
CA GLY A 575 1.92 13.56 -2.08
C GLY A 575 1.08 12.86 -3.14
N PHE A 576 1.11 13.34 -4.39
CA PHE A 576 0.26 12.77 -5.44
C PHE A 576 0.86 12.81 -6.84
N THR A 577 0.42 11.88 -7.67
CA THR A 577 0.80 11.75 -9.09
C THR A 577 -0.46 11.81 -9.95
N VAL A 578 -0.44 12.64 -11.00
CA VAL A 578 -1.45 12.64 -12.07
C VAL A 578 -0.83 11.97 -13.29
N LEU A 579 -1.35 10.79 -13.65
CA LEU A 579 -0.82 9.92 -14.70
C LEU A 579 -1.81 9.80 -15.85
N ASN A 580 -1.34 9.90 -17.10
CA ASN A 580 -2.13 9.57 -18.27
C ASN A 580 -2.20 8.05 -18.46
N ASN A 581 -3.43 7.50 -18.47
CA ASN A 581 -3.67 6.06 -18.49
C ASN A 581 -3.16 5.37 -19.76
N ARG A 582 -3.16 6.09 -20.89
CA ARG A 582 -2.90 5.52 -22.21
C ARG A 582 -1.44 5.15 -22.41
N ASN A 583 -0.51 5.90 -21.81
CA ASN A 583 0.92 5.81 -22.09
C ASN A 583 1.83 5.84 -20.85
N GLY A 584 1.34 6.15 -19.65
CA GLY A 584 2.18 6.28 -18.44
C GLY A 584 2.91 7.62 -18.31
N GLU A 585 2.50 8.65 -19.05
CA GLU A 585 3.04 10.00 -18.89
C GLU A 585 2.54 10.66 -17.60
N ILE A 586 3.46 11.08 -16.72
CA ILE A 586 3.13 11.88 -15.53
C ILE A 586 2.94 13.34 -15.97
N VAL A 587 1.70 13.84 -15.94
CA VAL A 587 1.36 15.19 -16.40
C VAL A 587 1.43 16.25 -15.31
N ALA A 588 1.28 15.85 -14.04
CA ALA A 588 1.47 16.72 -12.87
C ALA A 588 1.81 15.92 -11.60
N VAL A 589 2.48 16.58 -10.65
CA VAL A 589 2.95 15.98 -9.38
C VAL A 589 2.74 16.93 -8.20
N SER A 590 2.71 16.37 -6.98
CA SER A 590 2.92 17.11 -5.73
C SER A 590 3.99 16.42 -4.89
N ALA A 591 5.06 17.15 -4.59
CA ALA A 591 6.18 16.69 -3.77
C ALA A 591 5.90 16.77 -2.26
N GLY A 592 4.91 17.56 -1.87
CA GLY A 592 4.59 17.89 -0.49
C GLY A 592 3.67 19.09 -0.41
N ARG A 593 3.32 19.47 0.82
CA ARG A 593 2.72 20.77 1.10
C ARG A 593 3.70 21.91 0.81
N THR A 594 3.19 23.05 0.33
CA THR A 594 4.01 24.25 0.09
C THR A 594 3.77 25.37 1.11
N ASP A 595 2.74 25.25 1.95
CA ASP A 595 2.46 26.19 3.06
C ASP A 595 3.36 25.96 4.29
N ILE A 596 3.89 24.73 4.43
CA ILE A 596 4.83 24.34 5.48
C ILE A 596 6.17 23.86 4.90
N LYS A 597 7.27 24.09 5.63
CA LYS A 597 8.56 23.46 5.35
C LYS A 597 8.58 22.04 5.93
N SER A 598 9.39 21.13 5.35
CA SER A 598 9.63 19.81 5.94
C SER A 598 10.18 19.95 7.36
N ALA A 599 9.77 19.05 8.27
CA ALA A 599 10.09 19.14 9.70
C ALA A 599 11.58 18.97 10.01
N ASP A 600 12.33 18.34 9.10
CA ASP A 600 13.78 18.13 9.13
C ASP A 600 14.57 19.13 8.26
N GLY A 601 13.86 20.00 7.51
CA GLY A 601 14.43 20.96 6.57
C GLY A 601 14.82 20.41 5.20
N GLN A 602 14.57 19.12 4.90
CA GLN A 602 14.92 18.50 3.61
C GLN A 602 13.88 18.76 2.52
N VAL A 603 14.28 18.50 1.27
CA VAL A 603 13.37 18.43 0.12
C VAL A 603 12.96 16.98 -0.09
N HIS A 604 11.66 16.72 0.12
CA HIS A 604 11.01 15.43 -0.11
C HIS A 604 10.26 15.43 -1.44
N PHE A 605 10.13 14.26 -2.06
CA PHE A 605 9.34 13.99 -3.26
C PHE A 605 8.27 12.95 -2.96
N ARG A 606 7.27 13.30 -2.15
CA ARG A 606 6.28 12.35 -1.60
C ARG A 606 5.39 11.65 -2.63
N PHE A 607 5.41 12.08 -3.90
CA PHE A 607 4.80 11.32 -5.01
C PHE A 607 5.65 10.12 -5.48
N ARG A 608 6.95 10.09 -5.15
CA ARG A 608 7.91 9.01 -5.43
C ARG A 608 8.39 8.29 -4.16
N GLU A 609 8.24 8.88 -2.98
CA GLU A 609 8.54 8.20 -1.71
C GLU A 609 7.50 7.11 -1.42
N PRO A 610 7.91 5.95 -0.88
CA PRO A 610 7.01 4.83 -0.63
C PRO A 610 6.37 4.92 0.76
N HIS A 611 5.06 4.67 0.84
CA HIS A 611 4.28 4.62 2.07
C HIS A 611 3.46 3.31 2.11
N GLN A 612 2.83 2.94 3.24
CA GLN A 612 2.01 1.73 3.26
C GLN A 612 0.67 1.98 2.55
N PRO A 613 0.33 1.29 1.45
CA PRO A 613 -0.90 1.55 0.68
C PRO A 613 -2.17 1.17 1.45
N GLY A 614 -2.05 0.32 2.47
CA GLY A 614 -3.17 -0.20 3.23
C GLY A 614 -4.22 -0.84 2.31
N SER A 615 -5.49 -0.67 2.67
CA SER A 615 -6.65 -1.15 1.90
C SER A 615 -6.77 -0.68 0.43
N SER A 616 -5.90 0.21 -0.06
CA SER A 616 -5.90 0.61 -1.48
C SER A 616 -5.23 -0.41 -2.40
N ILE A 617 -4.45 -1.36 -1.88
CA ILE A 617 -3.81 -2.40 -2.71
C ILE A 617 -4.77 -3.52 -3.13
N LYS A 618 -5.89 -3.70 -2.42
CA LYS A 618 -6.83 -4.83 -2.58
C LYS A 618 -7.32 -5.09 -4.02
N PRO A 619 -7.71 -4.07 -4.81
CA PRO A 619 -8.12 -4.30 -6.20
C PRO A 619 -6.97 -4.82 -7.07
N ILE A 620 -5.74 -4.45 -6.74
CA ILE A 620 -4.51 -4.79 -7.48
C ILE A 620 -4.00 -6.17 -7.09
N PHE A 621 -3.94 -6.53 -5.79
CA PHE A 621 -3.36 -7.81 -5.33
C PHE A 621 -4.37 -8.94 -5.11
N ASP A 622 -5.61 -8.66 -4.72
CA ASP A 622 -6.61 -9.71 -4.50
C ASP A 622 -7.57 -9.80 -5.68
N TYR A 623 -8.33 -8.73 -5.96
CA TYR A 623 -9.53 -8.86 -6.77
C TYR A 623 -9.25 -9.01 -8.26
N ALA A 624 -8.44 -8.15 -8.88
CA ALA A 624 -8.08 -8.27 -10.30
C ALA A 624 -7.41 -9.61 -10.67
N PRO A 625 -6.31 -10.04 -10.01
CA PRO A 625 -5.71 -11.34 -10.32
C PRO A 625 -6.62 -12.52 -9.99
N SER A 626 -7.62 -12.39 -9.10
CA SER A 626 -8.57 -13.46 -8.84
C SER A 626 -9.42 -13.84 -10.07
N PHE A 627 -9.68 -12.90 -10.97
CA PHE A 627 -10.40 -13.15 -12.22
C PHE A 627 -9.53 -13.92 -13.24
N ASP A 628 -8.23 -13.62 -13.28
CA ASP A 628 -7.29 -14.24 -14.23
C ASP A 628 -6.75 -15.57 -13.76
N LYS A 629 -6.27 -15.68 -12.52
CA LYS A 629 -5.47 -16.82 -12.05
C LYS A 629 -6.32 -17.93 -11.44
N ILE A 630 -7.44 -17.58 -10.79
CA ILE A 630 -8.26 -18.53 -10.01
C ILE A 630 -9.76 -18.54 -10.40
N GLY A 631 -10.13 -17.80 -11.45
CA GLY A 631 -11.45 -17.86 -12.09
C GLY A 631 -12.61 -17.43 -11.21
N TYR A 632 -12.45 -16.33 -10.46
CA TYR A 632 -13.55 -15.74 -9.69
C TYR A 632 -14.52 -14.96 -10.57
N CYS A 633 -15.75 -14.76 -10.06
CA CYS A 633 -16.81 -13.99 -10.73
C CYS A 633 -17.18 -12.76 -9.89
N THR A 634 -17.58 -11.66 -10.52
CA THR A 634 -17.93 -10.41 -9.80
C THR A 634 -19.16 -10.56 -8.89
N SER A 635 -20.00 -11.57 -9.14
CA SER A 635 -21.13 -11.94 -8.26
C SER A 635 -20.75 -12.86 -7.10
N ARG A 636 -19.47 -13.19 -6.90
CA ARG A 636 -19.02 -14.06 -5.80
C ARG A 636 -19.51 -13.50 -4.46
N VAL A 637 -19.99 -14.39 -3.59
CA VAL A 637 -20.32 -14.08 -2.20
C VAL A 637 -19.31 -14.77 -1.29
N PHE A 638 -18.64 -13.95 -0.47
CA PHE A 638 -17.71 -14.38 0.55
C PHE A 638 -18.44 -14.61 1.88
N VAL A 639 -17.78 -15.34 2.79
CA VAL A 639 -18.22 -15.53 4.17
C VAL A 639 -17.26 -14.77 5.07
N ASP A 640 -17.56 -13.49 5.29
CA ASP A 640 -16.81 -12.59 6.17
C ASP A 640 -17.00 -12.98 7.63
N LYS A 641 -15.89 -13.39 8.26
CA LYS A 641 -15.82 -13.97 9.61
C LYS A 641 -14.38 -13.85 10.14
N ALA A 642 -14.17 -14.04 11.44
CA ALA A 642 -12.84 -14.16 12.00
C ALA A 642 -12.02 -15.26 11.30
N ILE A 643 -10.83 -14.87 10.81
CA ILE A 643 -9.80 -15.75 10.25
C ILE A 643 -8.44 -15.33 10.83
N SER A 644 -7.53 -16.30 10.98
CA SER A 644 -6.23 -16.10 11.64
C SER A 644 -5.13 -16.85 10.89
N PHE A 645 -3.98 -16.21 10.72
CA PHE A 645 -2.79 -16.77 10.10
C PHE A 645 -1.64 -16.72 11.10
N GLY A 646 -1.34 -17.86 11.73
CA GLY A 646 -0.44 -17.90 12.89
C GLY A 646 -0.98 -17.02 14.03
N ASN A 647 -0.21 -16.03 14.44
CA ASN A 647 -0.60 -15.07 15.49
C ASN A 647 -1.42 -13.87 14.96
N TRP A 648 -1.47 -13.66 13.63
CA TRP A 648 -2.19 -12.53 13.04
C TRP A 648 -3.69 -12.84 12.95
N ASN A 649 -4.53 -12.02 13.59
CA ASN A 649 -5.98 -12.11 13.52
C ASN A 649 -6.51 -11.03 12.56
N VAL A 650 -7.24 -11.44 11.52
CA VAL A 650 -7.76 -10.51 10.51
C VAL A 650 -9.08 -9.92 10.99
N ILE A 651 -9.05 -8.67 11.40
CA ILE A 651 -10.22 -7.89 11.84
C ILE A 651 -10.55 -6.86 10.76
N ASN A 652 -11.84 -6.62 10.47
CA ASN A 652 -12.27 -5.53 9.59
C ASN A 652 -12.13 -4.17 10.29
N ALA A 653 -11.93 -3.07 9.54
CA ALA A 653 -11.81 -1.72 10.11
C ALA A 653 -13.02 -1.27 10.97
N THR A 654 -14.17 -1.92 10.83
CA THR A 654 -15.39 -1.68 11.64
C THR A 654 -15.44 -2.52 12.93
N GLY A 655 -14.41 -3.30 13.23
CA GLY A 655 -14.32 -4.18 14.41
C GLY A 655 -15.20 -5.45 14.36
N GLY A 656 -16.05 -5.61 13.35
CA GLY A 656 -17.02 -6.70 13.25
C GLY A 656 -17.00 -7.45 11.91
N TYR A 657 -17.82 -8.50 11.81
CA TYR A 657 -17.95 -9.34 10.62
C TYR A 657 -19.41 -9.40 10.15
N TYR A 658 -19.62 -9.39 8.84
CA TYR A 658 -20.93 -9.25 8.20
C TYR A 658 -21.49 -10.55 7.60
N GLY A 659 -20.77 -11.67 7.69
CA GLY A 659 -21.22 -12.94 7.15
C GLY A 659 -21.23 -12.94 5.61
N LYS A 660 -22.39 -13.19 4.99
CA LYS A 660 -22.50 -13.27 3.53
C LYS A 660 -22.39 -11.89 2.88
N VAL A 661 -21.26 -11.61 2.25
CA VAL A 661 -20.98 -10.33 1.54
C VAL A 661 -20.64 -10.57 0.07
N SER A 662 -21.31 -9.86 -0.85
CA SER A 662 -20.93 -9.88 -2.27
C SER A 662 -19.62 -9.14 -2.51
N MET A 663 -18.83 -9.55 -3.50
CA MET A 663 -17.55 -8.92 -3.88
C MET A 663 -17.67 -7.39 -4.08
N GLU A 664 -18.75 -6.93 -4.72
CA GLU A 664 -19.13 -5.50 -4.83
C GLU A 664 -19.10 -4.77 -3.47
N ARG A 665 -19.71 -5.36 -2.44
CA ARG A 665 -19.76 -4.81 -1.07
C ARG A 665 -18.42 -4.96 -0.36
N ALA A 666 -17.71 -6.06 -0.56
CA ALA A 666 -16.38 -6.26 0.03
C ALA A 666 -15.36 -5.21 -0.45
N ILE A 667 -15.47 -4.80 -1.72
CA ILE A 667 -14.68 -3.69 -2.29
C ILE A 667 -15.20 -2.33 -1.79
N ALA A 668 -16.52 -2.08 -1.89
CA ALA A 668 -17.15 -0.80 -1.54
C ALA A 668 -17.02 -0.43 -0.05
N GLN A 669 -17.09 -1.41 0.85
CA GLN A 669 -16.88 -1.27 2.30
C GLN A 669 -15.46 -1.67 2.73
N SER A 670 -14.57 -1.97 1.78
CA SER A 670 -13.14 -2.21 2.02
C SER A 670 -12.82 -3.29 3.06
N LEU A 671 -13.62 -4.37 3.12
CA LEU A 671 -13.49 -5.42 4.13
C LEU A 671 -12.13 -6.14 4.05
N ASN A 672 -11.60 -6.56 5.20
CA ASN A 672 -10.29 -7.22 5.32
C ASN A 672 -10.42 -8.73 5.09
N THR A 673 -11.33 -9.44 5.77
CA THR A 673 -11.35 -10.91 5.69
C THR A 673 -11.63 -11.47 4.27
N PRO A 674 -12.50 -10.85 3.42
CA PRO A 674 -12.68 -11.30 2.04
C PRO A 674 -11.46 -11.05 1.13
N ALA A 675 -10.71 -9.96 1.39
CA ALA A 675 -9.47 -9.63 0.70
C ALA A 675 -8.38 -10.66 1.03
N VAL A 676 -8.07 -10.85 2.32
CA VAL A 676 -7.08 -11.83 2.78
C VAL A 676 -7.44 -13.24 2.30
N SER A 677 -8.71 -13.65 2.37
CA SER A 677 -9.14 -14.96 1.87
C SER A 677 -8.93 -15.11 0.35
N THR A 678 -9.12 -14.05 -0.43
CA THR A 678 -8.89 -14.06 -1.88
C THR A 678 -7.39 -14.14 -2.21
N PHE A 679 -6.55 -13.49 -1.41
CA PHE A 679 -5.10 -13.56 -1.55
C PHE A 679 -4.53 -14.91 -1.11
N ASP A 680 -5.05 -15.51 -0.03
CA ASP A 680 -4.75 -16.89 0.36
C ASP A 680 -5.15 -17.88 -0.74
N ASP A 681 -6.35 -17.74 -1.31
CA ASP A 681 -6.79 -18.52 -2.48
C ASP A 681 -5.82 -18.34 -3.67
N LEU A 682 -5.29 -17.15 -3.92
CA LEU A 682 -4.30 -16.89 -4.98
C LEU A 682 -2.96 -17.56 -4.68
N LEU A 683 -2.39 -17.35 -3.49
CA LEU A 683 -1.10 -17.91 -3.09
C LEU A 683 -1.12 -19.45 -3.09
N ASN A 684 -2.21 -20.08 -2.63
CA ASN A 684 -2.36 -21.54 -2.63
C ASN A 684 -2.64 -22.17 -4.01
N ARG A 685 -3.12 -21.40 -5.00
CA ARG A 685 -3.59 -21.96 -6.29
C ARG A 685 -2.81 -21.49 -7.52
N ALA A 686 -2.20 -20.30 -7.46
CA ALA A 686 -1.29 -19.77 -8.47
C ALA A 686 0.19 -19.82 -8.01
N GLY A 687 0.44 -19.77 -6.70
CA GLY A 687 1.78 -19.82 -6.12
C GLY A 687 2.40 -18.43 -5.89
N TYR A 688 3.31 -18.36 -4.92
CA TYR A 688 4.05 -17.12 -4.59
C TYR A 688 4.82 -16.59 -5.80
N ASP A 689 5.58 -17.42 -6.52
CA ASP A 689 6.41 -16.97 -7.64
C ASP A 689 5.62 -16.25 -8.75
N GLU A 690 4.39 -16.70 -9.03
CA GLU A 690 3.50 -16.05 -10.02
C GLU A 690 2.95 -14.72 -9.49
N MET A 691 2.62 -14.62 -8.20
CA MET A 691 2.16 -13.36 -7.58
C MET A 691 3.31 -12.34 -7.42
N ILE A 692 4.53 -12.79 -7.10
CA ILE A 692 5.76 -12.00 -7.10
C ILE A 692 6.07 -11.50 -8.52
N SER A 693 5.93 -12.37 -9.54
CA SER A 693 6.10 -11.99 -10.95
C SER A 693 5.04 -10.99 -11.40
N TYR A 694 3.79 -11.16 -10.95
CA TYR A 694 2.68 -10.25 -11.21
C TYR A 694 2.91 -8.87 -10.59
N ALA A 695 3.30 -8.77 -9.33
CA ALA A 695 3.59 -7.49 -8.67
C ALA A 695 4.70 -6.70 -9.40
N LYS A 696 5.78 -7.38 -9.84
CA LYS A 696 6.84 -6.76 -10.64
C LYS A 696 6.36 -6.28 -12.02
N LYS A 697 5.44 -7.02 -12.66
CA LYS A 697 4.79 -6.61 -13.93
C LYS A 697 3.75 -5.49 -13.75
N MET A 698 3.25 -5.28 -12.53
CA MET A 698 2.42 -4.12 -12.14
C MET A 698 3.25 -2.90 -11.72
N GLY A 699 4.58 -3.00 -11.75
CA GLY A 699 5.50 -1.86 -11.54
C GLY A 699 5.93 -1.60 -10.11
N PHE A 700 5.57 -2.46 -9.15
CA PHE A 700 6.05 -2.35 -7.76
C PHE A 700 7.54 -2.73 -7.65
N ASP A 701 8.24 -2.09 -6.71
CA ASP A 701 9.66 -2.34 -6.42
C ASP A 701 10.03 -3.86 -6.38
N PRO A 702 11.13 -4.29 -7.01
CA PRO A 702 11.49 -5.71 -7.08
C PRO A 702 11.82 -6.41 -5.75
N ASP A 703 12.23 -5.71 -4.70
CA ASP A 703 12.50 -6.30 -3.39
C ASP A 703 11.24 -6.24 -2.49
N VAL A 704 10.42 -5.18 -2.55
CA VAL A 704 9.05 -5.19 -1.96
C VAL A 704 8.25 -6.36 -2.52
N ALA A 705 8.18 -6.49 -3.84
CA ALA A 705 7.45 -7.57 -4.50
C ALA A 705 8.01 -8.98 -4.15
N LYS A 706 9.28 -9.10 -3.76
CA LYS A 706 9.93 -10.36 -3.35
C LYS A 706 9.68 -10.71 -1.87
N ASN A 707 9.45 -9.70 -1.03
CA ASN A 707 9.16 -9.86 0.41
C ASN A 707 7.66 -10.07 0.70
N MET A 708 6.86 -10.38 -0.33
CA MET A 708 5.42 -10.60 -0.27
C MET A 708 5.01 -11.69 0.74
N ASP A 709 4.20 -11.32 1.73
CA ASP A 709 3.50 -12.24 2.63
C ASP A 709 1.96 -12.02 2.61
N ILE A 710 1.22 -12.89 3.31
CA ILE A 710 -0.26 -12.89 3.34
C ILE A 710 -0.88 -11.52 3.69
N GLN A 711 -0.19 -10.70 4.50
CA GLN A 711 -0.64 -9.37 4.93
C GLN A 711 -0.55 -8.29 3.82
N TYR A 712 0.15 -8.57 2.72
CA TYR A 712 0.20 -7.68 1.55
C TYR A 712 -1.20 -7.45 0.95
N SER A 713 -2.12 -8.40 1.13
CA SER A 713 -3.54 -8.28 0.76
C SER A 713 -4.26 -7.08 1.39
N ILE A 714 -3.83 -6.60 2.57
CA ILE A 714 -4.37 -5.39 3.20
C ILE A 714 -3.36 -4.23 3.22
N GLY A 715 -2.24 -4.35 2.50
CA GLY A 715 -1.20 -3.34 2.39
C GLY A 715 -0.38 -3.12 3.66
N ALA A 716 -0.20 -4.18 4.47
CA ALA A 716 0.55 -4.18 5.73
C ALA A 716 1.87 -4.99 5.61
N SER A 717 2.56 -5.23 6.74
CA SER A 717 3.76 -6.08 6.84
C SER A 717 4.91 -5.65 5.90
N GLY A 718 5.12 -4.35 5.74
CA GLY A 718 6.16 -3.82 4.87
C GLY A 718 5.83 -3.88 3.37
N MET A 719 4.58 -4.14 2.99
CA MET A 719 4.09 -3.71 1.67
C MET A 719 4.16 -2.18 1.61
N MET A 720 4.96 -1.68 0.66
CA MET A 720 5.27 -0.25 0.53
C MET A 720 5.12 0.13 -0.94
N ALA A 721 4.49 1.27 -1.22
CA ALA A 721 4.32 1.79 -2.58
C ALA A 721 4.26 3.31 -2.59
N SER A 722 4.82 3.93 -3.61
CA SER A 722 4.71 5.36 -3.88
C SER A 722 3.39 5.72 -4.58
N PRO A 723 2.93 6.97 -4.50
CA PRO A 723 1.82 7.45 -5.34
C PRO A 723 2.06 7.25 -6.83
N THR A 724 3.31 7.28 -7.30
CA THR A 724 3.66 6.99 -8.70
C THR A 724 3.39 5.53 -9.08
N GLU A 725 3.83 4.56 -8.25
CA GLU A 725 3.55 3.13 -8.47
C GLU A 725 2.05 2.84 -8.39
N MET A 726 1.37 3.40 -7.39
CA MET A 726 -0.08 3.23 -7.22
C MET A 726 -0.87 3.83 -8.38
N ALA A 727 -0.47 4.99 -8.92
CA ALA A 727 -1.09 5.55 -10.13
C ALA A 727 -0.88 4.64 -11.35
N ALA A 728 0.32 4.09 -11.56
CA ALA A 728 0.61 3.22 -12.69
C ALA A 728 -0.12 1.86 -12.60
N ALA A 729 -0.22 1.29 -11.39
CA ALA A 729 -0.97 0.06 -11.14
C ALA A 729 -2.48 0.24 -11.39
N TYR A 730 -3.06 1.38 -11.01
CA TYR A 730 -4.48 1.69 -11.28
C TYR A 730 -4.74 2.09 -12.74
N ALA A 731 -3.82 2.80 -13.39
CA ALA A 731 -3.89 3.09 -14.82
C ALA A 731 -3.94 1.82 -15.68
N ALA A 732 -3.31 0.73 -15.24
CA ALA A 732 -3.45 -0.58 -15.91
C ALA A 732 -4.89 -1.13 -15.84
N LEU A 733 -5.67 -0.84 -14.79
CA LEU A 733 -7.11 -1.20 -14.73
C LEU A 733 -7.95 -0.37 -15.70
N ALA A 734 -7.56 0.88 -15.97
CA ALA A 734 -8.19 1.74 -16.95
C ALA A 734 -7.85 1.32 -18.39
N ASN A 735 -6.58 1.05 -18.67
CA ASN A 735 -6.04 0.76 -20.00
C ASN A 735 -6.01 -0.76 -20.31
N GLY A 736 -7.12 -1.45 -20.04
CA GLY A 736 -7.34 -2.83 -20.48
C GLY A 736 -6.34 -3.87 -19.96
N GLY A 737 -5.77 -3.67 -18.78
CA GLY A 737 -4.77 -4.55 -18.16
C GLY A 737 -3.32 -4.26 -18.56
N THR A 738 -3.09 -3.18 -19.31
CA THR A 738 -1.78 -2.78 -19.82
C THR A 738 -1.06 -1.86 -18.83
N TYR A 739 0.01 -2.35 -18.21
CA TYR A 739 0.92 -1.50 -17.46
C TYR A 739 1.86 -0.75 -18.41
N ASN A 740 2.02 0.55 -18.19
CA ASN A 740 3.06 1.38 -18.80
C ASN A 740 3.91 2.00 -17.69
N GLU A 741 5.22 1.97 -17.87
CA GLU A 741 6.19 2.57 -16.94
C GLU A 741 5.94 4.08 -16.77
N PRO A 742 5.75 4.56 -15.53
CA PRO A 742 5.51 5.98 -15.28
C PRO A 742 6.77 6.80 -15.60
N HIS A 743 6.62 7.89 -16.36
CA HIS A 743 7.74 8.72 -16.82
C HIS A 743 7.38 10.20 -16.93
N LEU A 744 8.38 11.06 -16.67
CA LEU A 744 8.31 12.52 -16.73
C LEU A 744 8.90 13.03 -18.06
N VAL A 745 9.90 12.34 -18.60
CA VAL A 745 10.64 12.76 -19.80
C VAL A 745 10.17 12.02 -21.04
N ARG A 746 9.86 12.76 -22.13
CA ARG A 746 9.49 12.22 -23.44
C ARG A 746 10.68 12.12 -24.41
N LYS A 747 11.58 13.12 -24.40
CA LYS A 747 12.70 13.23 -25.35
C LYS A 747 13.82 14.12 -24.79
N ILE A 748 15.06 13.74 -25.03
CA ILE A 748 16.27 14.52 -24.77
C ILE A 748 16.93 14.84 -26.11
N VAL A 749 17.38 16.08 -26.31
CA VAL A 749 18.25 16.48 -27.44
C VAL A 749 19.51 17.11 -26.85
N TYR A 750 20.69 16.59 -27.14
CA TYR A 750 21.95 17.15 -26.65
C TYR A 750 22.23 18.46 -27.38
N LYS A 751 22.78 19.48 -26.71
CA LYS A 751 23.12 20.77 -27.36
C LYS A 751 24.46 20.69 -28.11
N ASN A 752 25.40 19.88 -27.61
CA ASN A 752 26.77 19.76 -28.13
C ASN A 752 26.99 18.55 -29.07
N GLU A 753 26.05 17.62 -29.15
CA GLU A 753 26.09 16.43 -30.01
C GLU A 753 24.84 16.41 -30.90
N ASP A 754 24.95 16.01 -32.18
CA ASP A 754 23.78 15.73 -33.03
C ASP A 754 23.13 14.39 -32.62
N LYS A 755 22.45 14.43 -31.48
CA LYS A 755 22.02 13.27 -30.71
C LYS A 755 20.70 13.54 -30.03
N THR A 756 19.71 12.71 -30.37
CA THR A 756 18.37 12.74 -29.77
C THR A 756 18.05 11.37 -29.19
N ILE A 757 17.68 11.34 -27.91
CA ILE A 757 17.15 10.16 -27.24
C ILE A 757 15.64 10.37 -27.08
N LYS A 758 14.82 9.46 -27.62
CA LYS A 758 13.42 9.34 -27.21
C LYS A 758 13.34 8.47 -25.97
N ALA A 759 12.43 8.78 -25.06
CA ALA A 759 12.24 7.99 -23.86
C ALA A 759 11.88 6.54 -24.20
N LYS A 760 12.42 5.61 -23.40
CA LYS A 760 12.03 4.21 -23.43
C LYS A 760 11.07 3.98 -22.27
N VAL A 761 9.92 3.42 -22.59
CA VAL A 761 8.85 3.09 -21.64
C VAL A 761 8.70 1.57 -21.67
N ALA A 762 8.84 0.91 -20.52
CA ALA A 762 8.50 -0.50 -20.39
C ALA A 762 6.98 -0.66 -20.39
N THR A 763 6.46 -1.48 -21.31
CA THR A 763 5.03 -1.80 -21.39
C THR A 763 4.84 -3.30 -21.16
N HIS A 764 3.92 -3.67 -20.27
CA HIS A 764 3.65 -5.04 -19.85
C HIS A 764 2.14 -5.31 -19.81
N GLN A 765 1.74 -6.58 -19.93
CA GLN A 765 0.34 -7.03 -19.82
C GLN A 765 0.17 -7.94 -18.59
N PRO A 766 0.24 -7.40 -17.35
CA PRO A 766 0.06 -8.17 -16.11
C PRO A 766 -1.34 -8.75 -15.94
N LEU A 767 -2.37 -8.07 -16.45
CA LEU A 767 -3.78 -8.46 -16.38
C LEU A 767 -4.37 -8.63 -17.77
N SER A 768 -5.36 -9.51 -17.91
CA SER A 768 -6.21 -9.55 -19.09
C SER A 768 -7.16 -8.33 -19.15
N PRO A 769 -7.59 -7.91 -20.34
CA PRO A 769 -8.61 -6.87 -20.48
C PRO A 769 -9.90 -7.19 -19.71
N GLN A 770 -10.27 -8.47 -19.64
CA GLN A 770 -11.47 -8.91 -18.92
C GLN A 770 -11.32 -8.71 -17.40
N ALA A 771 -10.17 -9.07 -16.83
CA ALA A 771 -9.90 -8.88 -15.40
C ALA A 771 -9.82 -7.38 -15.04
N ALA A 772 -9.16 -6.57 -15.87
CA ALA A 772 -9.11 -5.12 -15.70
C ALA A 772 -10.52 -4.50 -15.74
N TYR A 773 -11.34 -4.82 -16.76
CA TYR A 773 -12.71 -4.33 -16.87
C TYR A 773 -13.61 -4.81 -15.72
N MET A 774 -13.54 -6.10 -15.33
CA MET A 774 -14.33 -6.65 -14.22
C MET A 774 -13.97 -5.98 -12.88
N THR A 775 -12.71 -5.58 -12.69
CA THR A 775 -12.27 -4.81 -11.52
C THR A 775 -12.78 -3.36 -11.58
N SER A 776 -12.66 -2.71 -12.75
CA SER A 776 -13.17 -1.36 -12.96
C SER A 776 -14.69 -1.26 -12.79
N ASP A 777 -15.49 -2.22 -13.27
CA ASP A 777 -16.95 -2.26 -12.99
C ASP A 777 -17.26 -2.30 -11.47
N LEU A 778 -16.47 -3.04 -10.69
CA LEU A 778 -16.61 -3.10 -9.24
C LEU A 778 -16.14 -1.81 -8.54
N LEU A 779 -15.11 -1.15 -9.04
CA LEU A 779 -14.61 0.14 -8.52
C LEU A 779 -15.51 1.32 -8.89
N TYR A 780 -16.22 1.26 -10.02
CA TYR A 780 -17.32 2.17 -10.35
C TYR A 780 -18.49 1.97 -9.38
N ARG A 781 -18.89 0.72 -9.13
CA ARG A 781 -19.97 0.39 -8.17
C ARG A 781 -19.61 0.72 -6.73
N ALA A 782 -18.33 0.76 -6.37
CA ALA A 782 -17.91 1.26 -5.06
C ALA A 782 -18.29 2.74 -4.84
N ILE A 783 -18.37 3.55 -5.91
CA ILE A 783 -18.76 4.97 -5.84
C ILE A 783 -20.26 5.14 -6.11
N PHE A 784 -20.79 4.50 -7.16
CA PHE A 784 -22.14 4.74 -7.69
C PHE A 784 -23.15 3.61 -7.47
N GLY A 785 -22.70 2.44 -7.01
CA GLY A 785 -23.53 1.23 -6.88
C GLY A 785 -24.44 1.21 -5.66
N LYS A 786 -25.07 0.06 -5.40
CA LYS A 786 -26.06 -0.12 -4.31
C LYS A 786 -25.48 0.06 -2.90
N ASP A 787 -24.17 -0.12 -2.75
CA ASP A 787 -23.40 0.01 -1.50
C ASP A 787 -22.69 1.39 -1.42
N ASN A 788 -23.20 2.41 -2.11
CA ASN A 788 -22.74 3.80 -1.97
C ASN A 788 -23.10 4.40 -0.59
N GLY A 789 -22.57 5.58 -0.26
CA GLY A 789 -22.71 6.26 1.04
C GLY A 789 -21.80 5.72 2.14
N TRP A 790 -21.44 4.43 2.09
CA TRP A 790 -20.60 3.75 3.08
C TRP A 790 -19.11 4.13 3.05
N ASN A 791 -18.63 4.68 1.94
CA ASN A 791 -17.24 5.16 1.80
C ASN A 791 -17.18 6.65 1.44
N LEU A 792 -16.03 7.26 1.75
CA LEU A 792 -15.79 8.69 1.55
C LEU A 792 -15.86 9.12 0.07
N MET A 793 -15.47 8.26 -0.88
CA MET A 793 -15.49 8.56 -2.32
C MET A 793 -16.89 8.92 -2.81
N SER A 794 -17.91 8.16 -2.37
CA SER A 794 -19.31 8.41 -2.73
C SER A 794 -19.87 9.74 -2.21
N ARG A 795 -19.20 10.39 -1.25
CA ARG A 795 -19.58 11.69 -0.69
C ARG A 795 -19.03 12.89 -1.48
N LEU A 796 -18.09 12.67 -2.41
CA LEU A 796 -17.43 13.73 -3.18
C LEU A 796 -18.32 14.36 -4.27
N GLY A 797 -19.49 13.77 -4.58
CA GLY A 797 -20.38 14.33 -5.60
C GLY A 797 -19.84 14.25 -7.02
N PHE A 798 -19.12 13.17 -7.36
CA PHE A 798 -18.82 12.83 -8.75
C PHE A 798 -20.12 12.62 -9.54
N GLY A 799 -20.10 12.94 -10.84
CA GLY A 799 -21.28 12.77 -11.70
C GLY A 799 -21.23 13.45 -13.07
N ALA A 800 -20.28 14.37 -13.32
CA ALA A 800 -20.10 14.97 -14.64
C ALA A 800 -19.53 13.99 -15.69
N TYR A 801 -18.74 13.01 -15.23
CA TYR A 801 -18.10 11.96 -16.02
C TYR A 801 -17.93 10.70 -15.16
N PRO A 802 -17.72 9.51 -15.76
CA PRO A 802 -17.48 8.27 -15.02
C PRO A 802 -16.18 8.31 -14.21
N VAL A 803 -16.28 7.95 -12.93
CA VAL A 803 -15.14 7.85 -12.01
C VAL A 803 -15.09 6.46 -11.40
N TYR A 804 -13.87 5.96 -11.27
CA TYR A 804 -13.50 4.72 -10.63
C TYR A 804 -12.60 5.06 -9.43
N GLY A 805 -12.54 4.23 -8.39
CA GLY A 805 -11.56 4.48 -7.34
C GLY A 805 -11.62 3.58 -6.12
N LYS A 806 -10.61 3.76 -5.24
CA LYS A 806 -10.47 3.04 -3.98
C LYS A 806 -9.80 3.90 -2.91
N THR A 807 -10.23 3.72 -1.67
CA THR A 807 -9.61 4.26 -0.45
C THR A 807 -8.55 3.32 0.14
N GLY A 808 -7.57 3.85 0.86
CA GLY A 808 -6.64 3.08 1.70
C GLY A 808 -6.40 3.76 3.04
N THR A 809 -6.03 2.97 4.03
CA THR A 809 -5.66 3.42 5.38
C THR A 809 -4.65 2.45 5.94
N SER A 810 -3.59 2.95 6.58
CA SER A 810 -2.60 2.18 7.33
C SER A 810 -2.55 2.66 8.79
N ASP A 811 -2.02 1.82 9.67
CA ASP A 811 -1.69 2.17 11.05
C ASP A 811 -0.16 2.20 11.25
N TRP A 812 0.29 2.94 12.26
CA TRP A 812 1.62 2.76 12.84
C TRP A 812 1.76 1.36 13.48
N ALA A 813 3.00 0.94 13.75
CA ALA A 813 3.28 -0.28 14.51
C ALA A 813 2.78 -0.21 15.97
N ASP A 814 2.82 -1.33 16.68
CA ASP A 814 2.20 -1.62 17.98
C ASP A 814 2.31 -0.55 19.10
N ASP A 815 3.31 0.34 19.06
CA ASP A 815 3.50 1.43 20.03
C ASP A 815 2.88 2.78 19.65
N ALA A 816 2.06 2.79 18.59
CA ALA A 816 1.39 3.95 17.98
C ALA A 816 0.77 4.97 18.95
N TRP A 817 0.28 4.52 20.11
CA TRP A 817 -0.39 5.40 21.08
C TRP A 817 0.51 6.51 21.62
N LYS A 818 1.85 6.35 21.55
CA LYS A 818 2.83 7.43 21.89
C LYS A 818 2.79 8.61 20.90
N TYR A 819 2.21 8.42 19.72
CA TYR A 819 1.95 9.44 18.69
C TYR A 819 0.54 10.04 18.78
N GLY A 820 -0.31 9.54 19.69
CA GLY A 820 -1.68 9.99 19.92
C GLY A 820 -2.79 9.13 19.29
N GLY A 821 -2.46 8.18 18.43
CA GLY A 821 -3.44 7.27 17.80
C GLY A 821 -2.81 6.32 16.77
N PRO A 822 -3.56 5.29 16.31
CA PRO A 822 -3.04 4.24 15.45
C PRO A 822 -2.80 4.69 14.00
N MET A 823 -3.76 5.37 13.37
CA MET A 823 -3.75 5.60 11.93
C MET A 823 -2.62 6.53 11.47
N LYS A 824 -1.91 6.13 10.40
CA LYS A 824 -0.72 6.79 9.85
C LYS A 824 -0.95 7.41 8.48
N ASP A 825 -1.31 6.58 7.49
CA ASP A 825 -1.46 6.98 6.09
C ASP A 825 -2.94 6.88 5.66
N GLU A 826 -3.44 7.90 4.97
CA GLU A 826 -4.71 7.88 4.24
C GLU A 826 -4.42 7.99 2.74
N TRP A 827 -5.04 7.10 1.97
CA TRP A 827 -4.91 7.04 0.53
C TRP A 827 -6.25 7.21 -0.17
N MET A 828 -6.23 7.91 -1.30
CA MET A 828 -7.29 7.78 -2.29
C MET A 828 -6.73 7.70 -3.70
N ILE A 829 -7.19 6.73 -4.47
CA ILE A 829 -6.88 6.61 -5.89
C ILE A 829 -8.20 6.72 -6.65
N ASN A 830 -8.28 7.67 -7.58
CA ASN A 830 -9.41 7.84 -8.48
C ASN A 830 -8.94 7.92 -9.92
N TYR A 831 -9.73 7.40 -10.85
CA TYR A 831 -9.41 7.42 -12.27
C TYR A 831 -10.65 7.55 -13.16
N THR A 832 -10.42 7.98 -14.39
CA THR A 832 -11.38 8.01 -15.51
C THR A 832 -10.88 7.07 -16.61
N SER A 833 -11.40 7.15 -17.84
CA SER A 833 -10.75 6.51 -18.98
C SER A 833 -9.36 7.11 -19.27
N GLU A 834 -9.20 8.43 -19.12
CA GLU A 834 -8.02 9.17 -19.60
C GLU A 834 -6.90 9.32 -18.56
N TYR A 835 -7.24 9.56 -17.28
CA TYR A 835 -6.26 9.85 -16.22
C TYR A 835 -6.48 9.02 -14.95
N THR A 836 -5.40 8.78 -14.21
CA THR A 836 -5.40 8.25 -12.85
C THR A 836 -4.71 9.24 -11.92
N ILE A 837 -5.30 9.46 -10.75
CA ILE A 837 -4.72 10.26 -9.68
C ILE A 837 -4.65 9.40 -8.42
N ALA A 838 -3.43 9.19 -7.94
CA ALA A 838 -3.17 8.55 -6.66
C ALA A 838 -2.61 9.60 -5.69
N THR A 839 -3.30 9.78 -4.57
CA THR A 839 -2.91 10.69 -3.50
C THR A 839 -2.69 9.91 -2.21
N TRP A 840 -1.48 10.03 -1.67
CA TRP A 840 -1.16 9.74 -0.27
C TRP A 840 -1.30 11.01 0.57
N SER A 841 -1.66 10.84 1.82
CA SER A 841 -1.56 11.85 2.86
C SER A 841 -1.34 11.20 4.22
N GLY A 842 -0.67 11.89 5.14
CA GLY A 842 -0.30 11.30 6.43
C GLY A 842 0.92 11.97 7.04
N PHE A 843 1.76 11.17 7.70
CA PHE A 843 2.91 11.66 8.48
C PHE A 843 4.19 10.93 8.09
N ASP A 844 5.24 11.68 7.77
CA ASP A 844 6.55 11.12 7.38
C ASP A 844 7.14 10.29 8.53
N SER A 845 7.12 10.86 9.75
CA SER A 845 7.63 10.26 10.98
C SER A 845 6.66 10.42 12.14
N GLY A 846 6.63 9.42 13.02
CA GLY A 846 5.89 9.47 14.28
C GLY A 846 6.76 10.16 15.33
N ILE A 847 6.23 11.20 15.96
CA ILE A 847 6.96 12.02 16.95
C ILE A 847 6.24 11.91 18.29
N GLU A 848 6.93 11.38 19.29
CA GLU A 848 6.37 11.12 20.61
C GLU A 848 5.86 12.41 21.28
N GLY A 849 4.64 12.37 21.82
CA GLY A 849 4.00 13.54 22.43
C GLY A 849 3.68 14.67 21.44
N LYS A 850 3.53 14.35 20.15
CA LYS A 850 2.96 15.22 19.10
C LYS A 850 1.86 14.47 18.35
N PRO A 851 0.80 15.15 17.86
CA PRO A 851 -0.29 14.52 17.12
C PRO A 851 0.20 14.13 15.72
N THR A 852 0.87 12.99 15.62
CA THR A 852 1.43 12.45 14.36
C THR A 852 0.64 11.22 13.91
N TYR A 853 -0.68 11.35 13.96
CA TYR A 853 -1.67 10.34 13.63
C TYR A 853 -2.87 10.98 12.92
N ILE A 854 -3.58 10.21 12.13
CA ILE A 854 -4.83 10.64 11.47
C ILE A 854 -5.97 10.49 12.48
N SER A 855 -6.54 11.61 12.91
CA SER A 855 -7.74 11.65 13.75
C SER A 855 -9.00 11.43 12.92
N ASP A 856 -10.12 11.11 13.59
CA ASP A 856 -11.45 11.06 12.95
C ASP A 856 -11.80 12.37 12.21
N GLU A 857 -11.30 13.51 12.69
CA GLU A 857 -11.50 14.82 12.04
C GLU A 857 -10.76 14.91 10.70
N ILE A 858 -9.47 14.52 10.66
CA ILE A 858 -8.67 14.50 9.42
C ILE A 858 -9.27 13.49 8.42
N LEU A 859 -9.64 12.29 8.90
CA LEU A 859 -10.25 11.25 8.06
C LEU A 859 -11.61 11.69 7.48
N ASN A 860 -12.48 12.32 8.28
CA ASN A 860 -13.77 12.79 7.79
C ASN A 860 -13.66 14.06 6.93
N ALA A 861 -12.57 14.83 7.04
CA ALA A 861 -12.25 15.91 6.10
C ALA A 861 -11.95 15.38 4.69
N ASN A 862 -11.51 14.11 4.55
CA ASN A 862 -11.37 13.41 3.27
C ASN A 862 -10.47 14.17 2.28
N ILE A 863 -9.36 14.70 2.79
CA ILE A 863 -8.41 15.55 2.03
C ILE A 863 -7.98 14.88 0.71
N PRO A 864 -7.43 13.64 0.67
CA PRO A 864 -7.01 13.02 -0.58
C PRO A 864 -8.17 12.79 -1.57
N GLY A 865 -9.41 12.65 -1.09
CA GLY A 865 -10.60 12.60 -1.93
C GLY A 865 -10.93 13.94 -2.61
N TRP A 866 -10.86 15.05 -1.89
CA TRP A 866 -11.05 16.38 -2.46
C TRP A 866 -9.92 16.78 -3.41
N ILE A 867 -8.68 16.39 -3.10
CA ILE A 867 -7.53 16.50 -4.00
C ILE A 867 -7.83 15.79 -5.32
N ASN A 868 -8.14 14.50 -5.27
CA ASN A 868 -8.44 13.70 -6.46
C ASN A 868 -9.62 14.29 -7.27
N LYS A 869 -10.69 14.72 -6.59
CA LYS A 869 -11.87 15.31 -7.25
C LYS A 869 -11.50 16.59 -8.00
N TYR A 870 -10.89 17.56 -7.32
CA TYR A 870 -10.54 18.84 -7.95
C TYR A 870 -9.55 18.65 -9.08
N MET A 871 -8.55 17.79 -8.90
CA MET A 871 -7.56 17.53 -9.93
C MET A 871 -8.18 16.89 -11.16
N LEU A 872 -9.04 15.85 -11.01
CA LEU A 872 -9.79 15.26 -12.13
C LEU A 872 -10.71 16.28 -12.82
N ASP A 873 -11.46 17.08 -12.07
CA ASP A 873 -12.32 18.14 -12.63
C ASP A 873 -11.51 19.20 -13.41
N SER A 874 -10.29 19.50 -12.98
CA SER A 874 -9.43 20.51 -13.60
C SER A 874 -8.69 20.06 -14.87
N ILE A 875 -8.54 18.75 -15.06
CA ILE A 875 -7.90 18.15 -16.25
C ILE A 875 -8.89 17.46 -17.19
N ALA A 876 -10.19 17.45 -16.84
CA ALA A 876 -11.24 16.83 -17.63
C ALA A 876 -11.32 17.43 -19.04
N THR A 877 -11.26 16.56 -20.05
CA THR A 877 -11.16 16.93 -21.46
C THR A 877 -12.50 16.88 -22.20
N GLY A 878 -13.52 16.28 -21.59
CA GLY A 878 -14.80 15.95 -22.22
C GLY A 878 -14.78 14.60 -22.96
N ASN A 879 -13.66 13.87 -22.95
CA ASN A 879 -13.52 12.54 -23.55
C ASN A 879 -13.72 11.41 -22.53
N GLU A 880 -13.88 11.74 -21.25
CA GLU A 880 -13.96 10.78 -20.15
C GLU A 880 -15.23 9.92 -20.24
N HIS A 881 -15.05 8.62 -20.49
CA HIS A 881 -16.14 7.70 -20.81
C HIS A 881 -16.11 6.42 -19.96
N MET A 882 -17.22 5.65 -19.99
CA MET A 882 -17.26 4.33 -19.34
C MET A 882 -16.27 3.40 -20.05
N ILE A 883 -15.34 2.83 -19.30
CA ILE A 883 -14.39 1.82 -19.81
C ILE A 883 -15.18 0.72 -20.51
N SER A 884 -14.84 0.44 -21.77
CA SER A 884 -15.61 -0.46 -22.61
C SER A 884 -15.42 -1.94 -22.22
N SER A 885 -16.50 -2.71 -22.28
CA SER A 885 -16.45 -4.15 -21.96
C SER A 885 -15.77 -4.95 -23.09
N PRO A 886 -14.70 -5.72 -22.81
CA PRO A 886 -14.05 -6.56 -23.80
C PRO A 886 -14.80 -7.88 -24.03
N GLY A 887 -14.61 -8.47 -25.21
CA GLY A 887 -15.10 -9.83 -25.50
C GLY A 887 -14.46 -10.89 -24.60
N GLY A 888 -15.10 -12.06 -24.48
CA GLY A 888 -14.63 -13.15 -23.60
C GLY A 888 -15.09 -13.02 -22.14
N ILE A 889 -16.16 -12.26 -21.90
CA ILE A 889 -16.90 -12.23 -20.62
C ILE A 889 -18.25 -12.92 -20.81
N SER A 890 -18.69 -13.66 -19.80
CA SER A 890 -19.98 -14.34 -19.73
C SER A 890 -20.71 -14.01 -18.43
N SER A 891 -22.03 -14.18 -18.43
CA SER A 891 -22.83 -14.05 -17.20
C SER A 891 -22.79 -15.33 -16.38
N TYR A 892 -22.59 -15.20 -15.07
CA TYR A 892 -22.66 -16.30 -14.10
C TYR A 892 -23.07 -15.73 -12.73
N GLY A 893 -23.85 -16.48 -11.94
CA GLY A 893 -24.14 -16.14 -10.53
C GLY A 893 -24.89 -14.82 -10.24
N GLY A 894 -25.34 -14.10 -11.28
CA GLY A 894 -25.87 -12.74 -11.17
C GLY A 894 -24.84 -11.62 -11.45
N GLY A 895 -23.70 -11.95 -12.06
CA GLY A 895 -22.63 -11.01 -12.42
C GLY A 895 -21.76 -11.57 -13.55
N MET A 896 -20.49 -11.16 -13.60
CA MET A 896 -19.58 -11.46 -14.71
C MET A 896 -18.53 -12.52 -14.32
N ILE A 897 -18.12 -13.33 -15.31
CA ILE A 897 -16.97 -14.23 -15.24
C ILE A 897 -16.26 -14.22 -16.60
N LYS A 898 -14.93 -14.43 -16.67
CA LYS A 898 -14.27 -14.70 -17.96
C LYS A 898 -14.81 -16.01 -18.55
N SER A 899 -15.09 -16.04 -19.85
CA SER A 899 -15.75 -17.18 -20.52
C SER A 899 -14.98 -18.50 -20.39
N GLU A 900 -13.64 -18.44 -20.34
CA GLU A 900 -12.76 -19.61 -20.16
C GLU A 900 -13.03 -20.36 -18.84
N TRP A 901 -13.39 -19.63 -17.77
CA TRP A 901 -13.62 -20.20 -16.44
C TRP A 901 -15.05 -20.75 -16.27
N LEU A 902 -15.96 -20.53 -17.23
CA LEU A 902 -17.39 -20.85 -17.10
C LEU A 902 -17.66 -22.33 -16.79
N SER A 903 -16.89 -23.25 -17.39
CA SER A 903 -16.97 -24.70 -17.12
C SER A 903 -16.60 -25.07 -15.69
N SER A 904 -15.71 -24.29 -15.06
CA SER A 904 -15.26 -24.46 -13.67
C SER A 904 -16.03 -23.59 -12.67
N ALA A 905 -16.96 -22.74 -13.13
CA ALA A 905 -17.49 -21.62 -12.36
C ALA A 905 -18.13 -22.04 -11.04
N LYS A 906 -18.82 -23.19 -10.99
CA LYS A 906 -19.38 -23.75 -9.74
C LYS A 906 -18.32 -24.18 -8.72
N LYS A 907 -17.20 -24.75 -9.18
CA LYS A 907 -16.08 -25.14 -8.30
C LYS A 907 -15.38 -23.89 -7.75
N ASN A 908 -15.08 -22.93 -8.62
CA ASN A 908 -14.33 -21.74 -8.23
C ASN A 908 -15.20 -20.77 -7.41
N ASN A 909 -16.50 -20.68 -7.71
CA ASN A 909 -17.46 -19.77 -7.08
C ASN A 909 -18.70 -20.55 -6.57
N PRO A 910 -18.56 -21.27 -5.43
CA PRO A 910 -19.66 -22.05 -4.84
C PRO A 910 -20.78 -21.14 -4.29
N LEU A 911 -20.44 -19.93 -3.84
CA LEU A 911 -21.38 -18.90 -3.38
C LEU A 911 -21.38 -17.69 -4.31
N THR A 912 -22.58 -17.29 -4.72
CA THR A 912 -22.87 -16.17 -5.63
C THR A 912 -24.13 -15.42 -5.20
N ILE A 913 -24.36 -14.20 -5.70
CA ILE A 913 -25.59 -13.43 -5.44
C ILE A 913 -26.88 -14.22 -5.78
N ALA A 914 -26.84 -15.09 -6.80
CA ALA A 914 -27.97 -15.94 -7.18
C ALA A 914 -28.28 -17.08 -6.18
N ASN A 915 -27.27 -17.81 -5.68
CA ASN A 915 -27.47 -19.02 -4.84
C ASN A 915 -27.16 -18.83 -3.33
N SER A 916 -26.73 -17.64 -2.92
CA SER A 916 -26.46 -17.29 -1.50
C SER A 916 -27.72 -16.99 -0.68
N LYS A 917 -28.86 -16.70 -1.34
CA LYS A 917 -30.15 -16.43 -0.70
C LYS A 917 -30.69 -17.70 -0.04
N THR A 918 -30.64 -17.77 1.28
CA THR A 918 -31.02 -18.96 2.06
C THR A 918 -32.53 -19.08 2.25
N ASN A 919 -33.11 -20.17 1.73
CA ASN A 919 -34.48 -20.60 2.00
C ASN A 919 -34.48 -21.84 2.89
N ASN A 920 -34.19 -21.65 4.18
CA ASN A 920 -34.19 -22.74 5.16
C ASN A 920 -35.60 -23.17 5.63
N LYS A 921 -36.69 -22.61 5.09
CA LYS A 921 -38.08 -22.93 5.48
C LYS A 921 -38.38 -24.42 5.26
N ALA A 922 -38.00 -24.97 4.11
CA ALA A 922 -38.24 -26.38 3.79
C ALA A 922 -37.46 -27.33 4.70
N LEU A 923 -36.21 -26.99 5.05
CA LEU A 923 -35.38 -27.76 5.98
C LEU A 923 -35.91 -27.68 7.42
N LYS A 924 -36.35 -26.50 7.87
CA LYS A 924 -37.03 -26.33 9.17
C LYS A 924 -38.29 -27.18 9.28
N SER A 925 -39.11 -27.25 8.22
CA SER A 925 -40.27 -28.13 8.17
C SER A 925 -39.86 -29.62 8.22
N ALA A 926 -38.89 -30.04 7.41
CA ALA A 926 -38.42 -31.43 7.39
C ALA A 926 -37.86 -31.88 8.75
N VAL A 927 -37.02 -31.06 9.40
CA VAL A 927 -36.52 -31.32 10.76
C VAL A 927 -37.65 -31.40 11.78
N SER A 928 -38.68 -30.56 11.66
CA SER A 928 -39.86 -30.62 12.55
C SER A 928 -40.66 -31.91 12.36
N SER A 929 -40.87 -32.35 11.11
CA SER A 929 -41.54 -33.62 10.80
C SER A 929 -40.75 -34.83 11.29
N ALA A 930 -39.44 -34.85 11.05
CA ALA A 930 -38.54 -35.92 11.50
C ALA A 930 -38.50 -36.03 13.04
N LYS A 931 -38.47 -34.89 13.76
CA LYS A 931 -38.57 -34.86 15.23
C LYS A 931 -39.92 -35.30 15.78
N GLY A 932 -40.98 -35.32 14.98
CA GLY A 932 -42.30 -35.84 15.36
C GLY A 932 -42.39 -37.37 15.38
N MET A 933 -41.42 -38.06 14.78
CA MET A 933 -41.35 -39.53 14.73
C MET A 933 -40.84 -40.09 16.06
N LYS A 934 -41.39 -41.23 16.51
CA LYS A 934 -41.06 -41.82 17.82
C LYS A 934 -40.19 -43.05 17.70
N ALA A 935 -39.22 -43.19 18.62
CA ALA A 935 -38.35 -44.36 18.72
C ALA A 935 -39.09 -45.68 18.97
N SER A 936 -40.33 -45.63 19.48
CA SER A 936 -41.20 -46.79 19.69
C SER A 936 -41.71 -47.41 18.39
N ASP A 937 -41.81 -46.63 17.33
CA ASP A 937 -42.64 -46.94 16.15
C ASP A 937 -41.78 -47.57 15.01
N TYR A 938 -40.46 -47.60 15.20
CA TYR A 938 -39.45 -47.98 14.19
C TYR A 938 -38.34 -48.88 14.77
N THR A 939 -37.54 -49.51 13.90
CA THR A 939 -36.35 -50.25 14.34
C THR A 939 -35.27 -49.30 14.85
N ALA A 940 -34.50 -49.75 15.86
CA ALA A 940 -33.43 -48.96 16.46
C ALA A 940 -32.33 -48.55 15.46
N GLU A 941 -32.06 -49.38 14.44
CA GLU A 941 -31.05 -49.09 13.43
C GLU A 941 -31.49 -47.95 12.49
N THR A 942 -32.69 -48.05 11.92
CA THR A 942 -33.21 -47.01 10.99
C THR A 942 -33.50 -45.72 11.73
N TYR A 943 -34.01 -45.80 12.96
CA TYR A 943 -34.24 -44.61 13.80
C TYR A 943 -32.93 -43.93 14.23
N SER A 944 -31.85 -44.67 14.49
CA SER A 944 -30.53 -44.08 14.78
C SER A 944 -29.97 -43.31 13.56
N LYS A 945 -30.16 -43.83 12.35
CA LYS A 945 -29.80 -43.12 11.09
C LYS A 945 -30.61 -41.84 10.92
N LEU A 946 -31.92 -41.86 11.23
CA LEU A 946 -32.76 -40.66 11.28
C LEU A 946 -32.23 -39.62 12.30
N GLN A 947 -31.88 -40.04 13.51
CA GLN A 947 -31.34 -39.13 14.53
C GLN A 947 -30.02 -38.47 14.09
N ALA A 948 -29.14 -39.20 13.40
CA ALA A 948 -27.92 -38.64 12.82
C ALA A 948 -28.23 -37.59 11.72
N ALA A 949 -29.18 -37.88 10.84
CA ALA A 949 -29.62 -36.94 9.81
C ALA A 949 -30.30 -35.68 10.39
N ILE A 950 -31.11 -35.82 11.45
CA ILE A 950 -31.67 -34.69 12.19
C ILE A 950 -30.55 -33.83 12.77
N ALA A 951 -29.55 -34.42 13.43
CA ALA A 951 -28.44 -33.68 14.03
C ALA A 951 -27.59 -32.93 12.98
N ALA A 952 -27.36 -33.53 11.80
CA ALA A 952 -26.69 -32.87 10.68
C ALA A 952 -27.52 -31.70 10.12
N ALA A 953 -28.81 -31.90 9.89
CA ALA A 953 -29.73 -30.86 9.45
C ALA A 953 -29.86 -29.71 10.47
N GLU A 954 -29.87 -30.00 11.78
CA GLU A 954 -29.86 -29.00 12.84
C GLU A 954 -28.54 -28.21 12.92
N LYS A 955 -27.40 -28.80 12.54
CA LYS A 955 -26.14 -28.07 12.41
C LYS A 955 -26.23 -27.05 11.27
N ILE A 956 -26.74 -27.45 10.10
CA ILE A 956 -26.95 -26.54 8.96
C ILE A 956 -28.00 -25.47 9.27
N LEU A 957 -29.05 -25.78 10.05
CA LEU A 957 -30.04 -24.79 10.49
C LEU A 957 -29.54 -23.79 11.55
N LYS A 958 -28.38 -24.03 12.15
CA LYS A 958 -27.69 -23.11 13.07
C LYS A 958 -26.57 -22.32 12.38
N ASP A 959 -26.29 -22.62 11.12
CA ASP A 959 -25.33 -21.90 10.30
C ASP A 959 -26.08 -20.98 9.32
N ASP A 960 -26.30 -19.73 9.74
CA ASP A 960 -26.89 -18.69 8.89
C ASP A 960 -26.03 -18.40 7.64
N LEU A 961 -24.77 -18.87 7.62
CA LEU A 961 -23.81 -18.71 6.53
C LEU A 961 -23.78 -19.92 5.58
N ALA A 962 -24.52 -21.00 5.87
CA ALA A 962 -24.64 -22.17 5.00
C ALA A 962 -25.15 -21.82 3.59
N PRO A 963 -24.58 -22.38 2.52
CA PRO A 963 -25.09 -22.22 1.15
C PRO A 963 -26.43 -22.93 0.97
N GLN A 964 -27.23 -22.50 -0.02
CA GLN A 964 -28.51 -23.16 -0.31
C GLN A 964 -28.31 -24.63 -0.73
N GLU A 965 -27.19 -24.98 -1.35
CA GLU A 965 -26.85 -26.37 -1.72
C GLU A 965 -26.68 -27.29 -0.49
N ASP A 966 -26.10 -26.80 0.61
CA ASP A 966 -26.00 -27.58 1.85
C ASP A 966 -27.36 -27.68 2.58
N ILE A 967 -28.20 -26.66 2.47
CA ILE A 967 -29.58 -26.68 2.99
C ILE A 967 -30.42 -27.72 2.23
N ASP A 968 -30.32 -27.74 0.90
CA ASP A 968 -31.04 -28.68 0.05
C ASP A 968 -30.48 -30.11 0.16
N LYS A 969 -29.16 -30.28 0.30
CA LYS A 969 -28.54 -31.57 0.62
C LYS A 969 -28.97 -32.09 1.99
N ALA A 970 -28.90 -31.27 3.04
CA ALA A 970 -29.33 -31.68 4.38
C ALA A 970 -30.82 -32.07 4.41
N LYS A 971 -31.66 -31.39 3.61
CA LYS A 971 -33.07 -31.77 3.39
C LYS A 971 -33.21 -33.12 2.69
N ALA A 972 -32.43 -33.36 1.63
CA ALA A 972 -32.46 -34.62 0.87
C ALA A 972 -31.94 -35.82 1.70
N ASP A 973 -30.84 -35.64 2.43
CA ASP A 973 -30.28 -36.66 3.33
C ASP A 973 -31.28 -37.00 4.45
N LEU A 974 -31.95 -35.99 5.02
CA LEU A 974 -32.99 -36.17 6.04
C LEU A 974 -34.24 -36.87 5.49
N GLN A 975 -34.71 -36.48 4.30
CA GLN A 975 -35.83 -37.15 3.65
C GLN A 975 -35.50 -38.63 3.37
N SER A 976 -34.31 -38.90 2.82
CA SER A 976 -33.83 -40.28 2.62
C SER A 976 -33.79 -41.08 3.93
N ALA A 977 -33.37 -40.47 5.04
CA ALA A 977 -33.37 -41.12 6.35
C ALA A 977 -34.79 -41.36 6.92
N MET A 978 -35.79 -40.56 6.52
CA MET A 978 -37.22 -40.79 6.81
C MET A 978 -37.80 -41.91 5.94
N ASP A 979 -37.46 -41.93 4.64
CA ASP A 979 -37.99 -42.89 3.67
C ASP A 979 -37.48 -44.32 3.93
N HIS A 980 -36.28 -44.46 4.50
CA HIS A 980 -35.67 -45.75 4.88
C HIS A 980 -36.05 -46.22 6.30
N LEU A 981 -37.10 -45.66 6.92
CA LEU A 981 -37.59 -46.12 8.23
C LEU A 981 -38.35 -47.44 8.13
N VAL A 982 -37.85 -48.47 8.84
CA VAL A 982 -38.56 -49.74 9.00
C VAL A 982 -39.34 -49.71 10.32
N SER A 983 -40.64 -50.01 10.27
CA SER A 983 -41.52 -50.01 11.45
C SER A 983 -41.14 -51.06 12.50
N SER A 984 -41.43 -50.78 13.77
CA SER A 984 -41.36 -51.78 14.83
C SER A 984 -42.55 -52.76 14.75
N ALA A 985 -42.35 -53.99 15.21
CA ALA A 985 -43.40 -55.01 15.16
C ALA A 985 -44.36 -54.88 16.37
N ASN A 986 -45.66 -54.89 16.09
CA ASN A 986 -46.73 -54.60 17.03
C ASN A 986 -47.00 -55.78 17.98
N LYS A 987 -46.61 -55.60 19.25
CA LYS A 987 -46.75 -56.59 20.34
C LYS A 987 -48.08 -56.52 21.09
N GLY A 988 -49.02 -55.66 20.70
CA GLY A 988 -50.30 -55.45 21.41
C GLY A 988 -51.11 -56.75 21.58
N SER A 989 -51.31 -57.48 20.49
CA SER A 989 -52.05 -58.75 20.49
C SER A 989 -51.38 -59.84 21.34
N LEU A 990 -50.04 -59.89 21.34
CA LEU A 990 -49.26 -60.84 22.13
C LEU A 990 -49.32 -60.52 23.63
N ASN A 991 -49.21 -59.24 23.99
CA ASN A 991 -49.38 -58.77 25.36
C ASN A 991 -50.80 -59.06 25.88
N ALA A 992 -51.83 -58.86 25.04
CA ALA A 992 -53.21 -59.21 25.39
C ALA A 992 -53.39 -60.72 25.61
N ALA A 993 -52.82 -61.57 24.74
CA ALA A 993 -52.85 -63.02 24.89
C ALA A 993 -52.11 -63.50 26.15
N LEU A 994 -50.93 -62.95 26.43
CA LEU A 994 -50.15 -63.21 27.66
C LEU A 994 -50.91 -62.77 28.92
N SER A 995 -51.57 -61.61 28.88
CA SER A 995 -52.41 -61.12 29.99
C SER A 995 -53.62 -62.01 30.22
N LYS A 996 -54.28 -62.45 29.14
CA LYS A 996 -55.39 -63.40 29.20
C LYS A 996 -54.95 -64.74 29.80
N ALA A 997 -53.78 -65.25 29.43
CA ALA A 997 -53.21 -66.47 30.01
C ALA A 997 -52.89 -66.33 31.50
N ALA A 998 -52.35 -65.18 31.92
CA ALA A 998 -52.02 -64.92 33.32
C ALA A 998 -53.24 -64.80 34.24
N GLY A 999 -54.41 -64.45 33.70
CA GLY A 999 -55.67 -64.33 34.45
C GLY A 999 -56.45 -65.65 34.63
N ILE A 1000 -55.89 -66.80 34.25
CA ILE A 1000 -56.58 -68.10 34.32
C ILE A 1000 -56.31 -68.77 35.67
N ASP A 1001 -57.40 -69.09 36.40
CA ASP A 1001 -57.31 -69.96 37.57
C ASP A 1001 -56.95 -71.39 37.13
N THR A 1002 -55.67 -71.72 37.28
CA THR A 1002 -55.11 -73.03 36.90
C THR A 1002 -55.61 -74.19 37.77
N SER A 1003 -56.23 -73.92 38.94
CA SER A 1003 -56.73 -74.95 39.84
C SER A 1003 -57.90 -75.76 39.26
N LEU A 1004 -58.63 -75.19 38.30
CA LEU A 1004 -59.82 -75.77 37.68
C LEU A 1004 -59.53 -76.77 36.54
N TYR A 1005 -58.27 -76.86 36.10
CA TYR A 1005 -57.87 -77.57 34.86
C TYR A 1005 -56.88 -78.71 35.11
N THR A 1006 -56.76 -79.61 34.13
CA THR A 1006 -55.84 -80.76 34.13
C THR A 1006 -54.36 -80.33 34.06
N PRO A 1007 -53.44 -81.00 34.77
CA PRO A 1007 -52.00 -80.66 34.77
C PRO A 1007 -51.37 -80.60 33.37
N GLU A 1008 -51.81 -81.49 32.47
CA GLU A 1008 -51.30 -81.63 31.11
C GLU A 1008 -51.63 -80.39 30.27
N SER A 1009 -52.88 -79.91 30.35
CA SER A 1009 -53.31 -78.71 29.62
C SER A 1009 -52.70 -77.42 30.19
N ILE A 1010 -52.46 -77.37 31.51
CA ILE A 1010 -51.72 -76.28 32.15
C ILE A 1010 -50.24 -76.26 31.72
N SER A 1011 -49.60 -77.42 31.60
CA SER A 1011 -48.19 -77.51 31.13
C SER A 1011 -48.05 -77.01 29.69
N ALA A 1012 -49.01 -77.33 28.82
CA ALA A 1012 -49.04 -76.81 27.44
C ALA A 1012 -49.21 -75.28 27.40
N LEU A 1013 -50.09 -74.72 28.24
CA LEU A 1013 -50.26 -73.27 28.38
C LEU A 1013 -48.98 -72.59 28.88
N GLN A 1014 -48.31 -73.15 29.89
CA GLN A 1014 -47.06 -72.61 30.43
C GLN A 1014 -45.93 -72.62 29.39
N ALA A 1015 -45.81 -73.69 28.58
CA ALA A 1015 -44.83 -73.75 27.50
C ALA A 1015 -45.08 -72.67 26.42
N ALA A 1016 -46.34 -72.49 25.99
CA ALA A 1016 -46.72 -71.45 25.04
C ALA A 1016 -46.46 -70.04 25.60
N VAL A 1017 -46.83 -69.78 26.86
CA VAL A 1017 -46.58 -68.49 27.55
C VAL A 1017 -45.09 -68.17 27.65
N ASN A 1018 -44.24 -69.15 27.94
CA ASN A 1018 -42.80 -68.94 28.06
C ASN A 1018 -42.14 -68.67 26.69
N SER A 1019 -42.55 -69.39 25.64
CA SER A 1019 -42.10 -69.12 24.26
C SER A 1019 -42.53 -67.71 23.79
N ALA A 1020 -43.78 -67.34 24.09
CA ALA A 1020 -44.33 -66.02 23.79
C ALA A 1020 -43.60 -64.89 24.53
N LYS A 1021 -43.25 -65.06 25.82
CA LYS A 1021 -42.46 -64.07 26.58
C LYS A 1021 -41.10 -63.83 25.95
N ALA A 1022 -40.37 -64.87 25.57
CA ALA A 1022 -39.05 -64.73 24.92
C ALA A 1022 -39.12 -63.94 23.60
N VAL A 1023 -40.17 -64.14 22.80
CA VAL A 1023 -40.40 -63.35 21.57
C VAL A 1023 -40.88 -61.92 21.88
N ASN A 1024 -41.66 -61.74 22.95
CA ASN A 1024 -42.10 -60.43 23.42
C ASN A 1024 -40.94 -59.56 23.94
N GLU A 1025 -39.95 -60.16 24.58
CA GLU A 1025 -38.73 -59.50 25.07
C GLU A 1025 -37.71 -59.23 23.95
N ASN A 1026 -37.68 -60.07 22.90
CA ASN A 1026 -36.81 -59.89 21.74
C ASN A 1026 -37.12 -58.59 20.96
N LYS A 1027 -36.17 -57.65 20.94
CA LYS A 1027 -36.27 -56.36 20.21
C LYS A 1027 -36.20 -56.49 18.68
N LYS A 1028 -35.78 -57.65 18.15
CA LYS A 1028 -35.71 -57.97 16.71
C LYS A 1028 -36.82 -58.93 16.24
N ALA A 1029 -37.82 -59.20 17.07
CA ALA A 1029 -38.95 -60.07 16.68
C ALA A 1029 -39.73 -59.49 15.49
N THR A 1030 -39.96 -60.29 14.46
CA THR A 1030 -40.78 -59.89 13.30
C THR A 1030 -42.28 -59.99 13.63
N GLN A 1031 -43.13 -59.29 12.87
CA GLN A 1031 -44.59 -59.38 13.07
C GLN A 1031 -45.08 -60.83 12.97
N ALA A 1032 -44.62 -61.59 11.97
CA ALA A 1032 -44.96 -63.00 11.81
C ALA A 1032 -44.58 -63.87 13.02
N GLN A 1033 -43.46 -63.59 13.70
CA GLN A 1033 -43.08 -64.29 14.94
C GLN A 1033 -44.01 -63.93 16.11
N ILE A 1034 -44.41 -62.66 16.22
CA ILE A 1034 -45.34 -62.17 17.25
C ILE A 1034 -46.74 -62.74 17.03
N ASP A 1035 -47.21 -62.77 15.79
CA ASP A 1035 -48.52 -63.29 15.41
C ASP A 1035 -48.60 -64.82 15.64
N ALA A 1036 -47.53 -65.55 15.28
CA ALA A 1036 -47.44 -66.99 15.53
C ALA A 1036 -47.48 -67.32 17.03
N GLN A 1037 -46.77 -66.55 17.88
CA GLN A 1037 -46.82 -66.71 19.33
C GLN A 1037 -48.17 -66.28 19.93
N THR A 1038 -48.79 -65.25 19.36
CA THR A 1038 -50.15 -64.81 19.74
C THR A 1038 -51.17 -65.91 19.46
N ALA A 1039 -51.06 -66.58 18.31
CA ALA A 1039 -51.88 -67.74 17.96
C ALA A 1039 -51.58 -68.94 18.88
N ALA A 1040 -50.32 -69.22 19.18
CA ALA A 1040 -49.92 -70.32 20.06
C ALA A 1040 -50.49 -70.18 21.48
N VAL A 1041 -50.37 -69.00 22.09
CA VAL A 1041 -50.94 -68.72 23.43
C VAL A 1041 -52.46 -68.79 23.41
N ASN A 1042 -53.12 -68.16 22.43
CA ASN A 1042 -54.60 -68.23 22.34
C ASN A 1042 -55.12 -69.65 22.10
N ASN A 1043 -54.42 -70.46 21.30
CA ASN A 1043 -54.75 -71.87 21.10
C ASN A 1043 -54.63 -72.64 22.42
N ALA A 1044 -53.50 -72.51 23.12
CA ALA A 1044 -53.27 -73.19 24.40
C ALA A 1044 -54.30 -72.80 25.49
N ILE A 1045 -54.77 -71.55 25.51
CA ILE A 1045 -55.90 -71.11 26.35
C ILE A 1045 -57.20 -71.81 25.94
N ASN A 1046 -57.49 -71.89 24.64
CA ASN A 1046 -58.73 -72.46 24.14
C ASN A 1046 -58.79 -73.99 24.25
N THR A 1047 -57.65 -74.67 24.40
CA THR A 1047 -57.54 -76.14 24.57
C THR A 1047 -57.42 -76.59 26.03
N LEU A 1048 -57.70 -75.73 27.01
CA LEU A 1048 -57.69 -76.10 28.42
C LEU A 1048 -58.81 -77.10 28.77
N VAL A 1049 -58.48 -78.16 29.50
CA VAL A 1049 -59.41 -79.24 29.86
C VAL A 1049 -59.73 -79.17 31.36
N GLN A 1050 -60.99 -78.94 31.71
CA GLN A 1050 -61.46 -78.81 33.10
C GLN A 1050 -61.41 -80.15 33.85
N LYS A 1051 -61.29 -80.08 35.18
CA LYS A 1051 -61.43 -81.24 36.08
C LYS A 1051 -62.91 -81.67 36.16
N PRO A 1052 -63.21 -82.99 36.26
CA PRO A 1052 -64.59 -83.45 36.42
C PRO A 1052 -65.22 -82.95 37.73
N VAL A 1053 -66.48 -82.51 37.67
CA VAL A 1053 -67.30 -82.20 38.85
C VAL A 1053 -68.04 -83.45 39.28
N ILE A 1054 -67.95 -83.82 40.57
CA ILE A 1054 -68.61 -84.99 41.15
C ILE A 1054 -69.80 -84.51 41.99
N SER A 1055 -71.03 -84.84 41.58
CA SER A 1055 -72.26 -84.55 42.34
C SER A 1055 -72.58 -85.70 43.29
N ARG A 1056 -72.88 -85.37 44.55
CA ARG A 1056 -73.32 -86.33 45.58
C ARG A 1056 -74.80 -86.13 45.98
N ASP A 1057 -75.51 -85.26 45.27
CA ASP A 1057 -76.80 -84.72 45.71
C ASP A 1057 -77.92 -85.78 45.71
N ALA A 1058 -77.97 -86.61 44.66
CA ALA A 1058 -78.94 -87.70 44.55
C ALA A 1058 -78.71 -88.80 45.61
N LEU A 1059 -77.45 -89.08 45.95
CA LEU A 1059 -77.08 -90.03 47.02
C LEU A 1059 -77.49 -89.49 48.40
N ASN A 1060 -77.27 -88.19 48.65
CA ASN A 1060 -77.74 -87.51 49.85
C ASN A 1060 -79.28 -87.62 49.97
N GLU A 1061 -80.02 -87.33 48.90
CA GLU A 1061 -81.48 -87.43 48.89
C GLU A 1061 -81.97 -88.86 49.18
N ALA A 1062 -81.34 -89.86 48.56
CA ALA A 1062 -81.64 -91.28 48.81
C ALA A 1062 -81.35 -91.67 50.27
N ILE A 1063 -80.16 -91.35 50.80
CA ILE A 1063 -79.80 -91.60 52.21
C ILE A 1063 -80.81 -90.95 53.16
N ASN A 1064 -81.27 -89.73 52.88
CA ASN A 1064 -82.26 -89.06 53.73
C ASN A 1064 -83.64 -89.71 53.67
N LYS A 1065 -84.09 -90.20 52.50
CA LYS A 1065 -85.30 -91.04 52.41
C LYS A 1065 -85.16 -92.34 53.21
N GLY A 1066 -84.00 -92.99 53.17
CA GLY A 1066 -83.70 -94.19 53.97
C GLY A 1066 -83.59 -93.92 55.48
N ASN A 1067 -83.09 -92.76 55.88
CA ASN A 1067 -83.12 -92.34 57.28
C ASN A 1067 -84.56 -92.08 57.76
N ALA A 1068 -85.49 -91.65 56.89
CA ALA A 1068 -86.85 -91.25 57.26
C ALA A 1068 -87.87 -92.40 57.45
N ILE A 1069 -87.56 -93.66 57.11
CA ILE A 1069 -88.55 -94.75 57.22
C ILE A 1069 -88.94 -95.06 58.68
N ASN A 1070 -90.22 -95.36 58.91
CA ASN A 1070 -90.66 -95.91 60.20
C ASN A 1070 -90.32 -97.41 60.26
N ARG A 1071 -89.26 -97.78 60.99
CA ARG A 1071 -88.81 -99.18 61.09
C ARG A 1071 -89.89 -100.12 61.66
N ASN A 1072 -90.80 -99.60 62.47
CA ASN A 1072 -91.88 -100.39 63.10
C ASN A 1072 -92.99 -100.82 62.11
N SER A 1073 -92.98 -100.32 60.87
CA SER A 1073 -93.97 -100.68 59.84
C SER A 1073 -93.59 -101.91 59.00
N TYR A 1074 -92.41 -102.50 59.23
CA TYR A 1074 -91.83 -103.54 58.38
C TYR A 1074 -91.32 -104.74 59.20
N THR A 1075 -91.12 -105.89 58.54
CA THR A 1075 -90.58 -107.09 59.20
C THR A 1075 -89.11 -106.89 59.59
N ALA A 1076 -88.72 -107.39 60.76
CA ALA A 1076 -87.36 -107.22 61.31
C ALA A 1076 -86.25 -107.69 60.35
N GLU A 1077 -86.48 -108.78 59.60
CA GLU A 1077 -85.54 -109.30 58.60
C GLU A 1077 -85.32 -108.31 57.45
N SER A 1078 -86.38 -107.64 56.97
CA SER A 1078 -86.27 -106.62 55.92
C SER A 1078 -85.56 -105.35 56.38
N ILE A 1079 -85.72 -104.96 57.65
CA ILE A 1079 -85.00 -103.82 58.25
C ILE A 1079 -83.49 -104.08 58.29
N VAL A 1080 -83.05 -105.28 58.69
CA VAL A 1080 -81.61 -105.60 58.75
C VAL A 1080 -80.96 -105.54 57.37
N GLN A 1081 -81.63 -106.04 56.32
CA GLN A 1081 -81.14 -105.93 54.95
C GLN A 1081 -81.09 -104.48 54.46
N PHE A 1082 -82.11 -103.67 54.80
CA PHE A 1082 -82.17 -102.27 54.43
C PHE A 1082 -81.09 -101.41 55.11
N GLU A 1083 -80.86 -101.58 56.42
CA GLU A 1083 -79.86 -100.79 57.17
C GLU A 1083 -78.42 -101.06 56.68
N ASN A 1084 -78.11 -102.28 56.23
CA ASN A 1084 -76.80 -102.58 55.62
C ASN A 1084 -76.58 -101.73 54.36
N ILE A 1085 -77.53 -101.74 53.43
CA ILE A 1085 -77.47 -100.96 52.18
C ILE A 1085 -77.40 -99.44 52.47
N LEU A 1086 -78.18 -98.98 53.46
CA LEU A 1086 -78.17 -97.59 53.91
C LEU A 1086 -76.81 -97.17 54.51
N ASN A 1087 -76.07 -98.07 55.13
CA ASN A 1087 -74.75 -97.79 55.71
C ASN A 1087 -73.62 -97.86 54.68
N ASP A 1088 -73.65 -98.81 53.72
CA ASP A 1088 -72.71 -98.85 52.59
C ASP A 1088 -72.77 -97.55 51.77
N ALA A 1089 -73.97 -97.08 51.49
CA ALA A 1089 -74.21 -95.81 50.80
C ALA A 1089 -73.71 -94.58 51.60
N LYS A 1090 -73.86 -94.56 52.93
CA LYS A 1090 -73.30 -93.51 53.79
C LYS A 1090 -71.76 -93.48 53.76
N ALA A 1091 -71.12 -94.65 53.66
CA ALA A 1091 -69.68 -94.73 53.49
C ALA A 1091 -69.22 -94.14 52.15
N VAL A 1092 -69.87 -94.50 51.04
CA VAL A 1092 -69.55 -93.95 49.70
C VAL A 1092 -69.87 -92.45 49.59
N TYR A 1093 -70.90 -91.96 50.27
CA TYR A 1093 -71.19 -90.51 50.34
C TYR A 1093 -70.07 -89.72 51.04
N SER A 1094 -69.41 -90.32 52.03
CA SER A 1094 -68.39 -89.68 52.87
C SER A 1094 -66.93 -89.91 52.43
N ASP A 1095 -66.66 -90.88 51.53
CA ASP A 1095 -65.36 -90.96 50.85
C ASP A 1095 -65.23 -89.81 49.84
N ALA A 1096 -64.22 -88.95 50.04
CA ALA A 1096 -63.89 -87.84 49.15
C ALA A 1096 -63.51 -88.30 47.73
N ASN A 1097 -62.96 -89.51 47.59
CA ASN A 1097 -62.46 -90.07 46.33
C ASN A 1097 -63.51 -90.91 45.58
N ALA A 1098 -64.71 -91.07 46.14
CA ALA A 1098 -65.79 -91.81 45.49
C ALA A 1098 -66.08 -91.26 44.09
N THR A 1099 -65.98 -92.13 43.08
CA THR A 1099 -66.30 -91.78 41.69
C THR A 1099 -67.80 -91.61 41.51
N GLN A 1100 -68.21 -90.84 40.49
CA GLN A 1100 -69.63 -90.65 40.16
C GLN A 1100 -70.35 -92.01 39.98
N ALA A 1101 -69.71 -92.98 39.33
CA ALA A 1101 -70.26 -94.33 39.15
C ALA A 1101 -70.53 -95.07 40.48
N GLN A 1102 -69.69 -94.90 41.51
CA GLN A 1102 -69.94 -95.47 42.84
C GLN A 1102 -71.08 -94.74 43.57
N ILE A 1103 -71.17 -93.42 43.40
CA ILE A 1103 -72.23 -92.59 43.99
C ILE A 1103 -73.59 -92.94 43.37
N ASP A 1104 -73.65 -93.09 42.05
CA ASP A 1104 -74.86 -93.44 41.29
C ASP A 1104 -75.33 -94.88 41.61
N ASP A 1105 -74.38 -95.84 41.69
CA ASP A 1105 -74.64 -97.24 42.10
C ASP A 1105 -75.27 -97.33 43.50
N GLN A 1106 -74.73 -96.61 44.48
CA GLN A 1106 -75.30 -96.59 45.84
C GLN A 1106 -76.64 -95.83 45.91
N THR A 1107 -76.82 -94.81 45.05
CA THR A 1107 -78.10 -94.11 44.90
C THR A 1107 -79.18 -95.06 44.38
N ALA A 1108 -78.86 -95.88 43.37
CA ALA A 1108 -79.76 -96.90 42.85
C ALA A 1108 -80.08 -97.97 43.90
N LYS A 1109 -79.06 -98.45 44.65
CA LYS A 1109 -79.22 -99.48 45.68
C LYS A 1109 -80.16 -99.05 46.82
N ILE A 1110 -80.02 -97.84 47.37
CA ILE A 1110 -80.99 -97.36 48.37
C ILE A 1110 -82.39 -97.24 47.78
N ASN A 1111 -82.54 -96.68 46.57
CA ASN A 1111 -83.86 -96.43 45.99
C ASN A 1111 -84.61 -97.74 45.67
N SER A 1112 -83.92 -98.79 45.23
CA SER A 1112 -84.47 -100.16 45.13
C SER A 1112 -84.77 -100.75 46.51
N ALA A 1113 -83.86 -100.61 47.49
CA ALA A 1113 -84.09 -101.13 48.84
C ALA A 1113 -85.31 -100.50 49.54
N LEU A 1114 -85.60 -99.22 49.27
CA LEU A 1114 -86.77 -98.50 49.76
C LEU A 1114 -88.11 -99.04 49.22
N THR A 1115 -88.12 -99.71 48.07
CA THR A 1115 -89.34 -100.18 47.39
C THR A 1115 -89.47 -101.70 47.32
N GLU A 1116 -88.37 -102.45 47.35
CA GLU A 1116 -88.33 -103.88 47.05
C GLU A 1116 -87.81 -104.75 48.20
N VAL A 1117 -86.95 -104.21 49.07
CA VAL A 1117 -86.37 -104.96 50.22
C VAL A 1117 -87.29 -104.87 51.45
N LEU A 1118 -87.82 -103.67 51.73
CA LEU A 1118 -88.73 -103.42 52.86
C LEU A 1118 -90.07 -104.17 52.69
N LYS A 1119 -90.44 -105.02 53.66
CA LYS A 1119 -91.66 -105.83 53.62
C LYS A 1119 -92.59 -105.46 54.79
N PRO A 1120 -93.85 -105.08 54.56
CA PRO A 1120 -94.76 -104.67 55.64
C PRO A 1120 -94.95 -105.75 56.71
N ALA A 1121 -95.12 -105.33 57.96
CA ALA A 1121 -95.67 -106.20 59.00
C ALA A 1121 -97.19 -106.40 58.78
N GLN A 1122 -97.71 -107.58 59.16
CA GLN A 1122 -99.15 -107.88 59.20
C GLN A 1122 -99.75 -107.54 60.56
#